data_AF-A0A2I8DKH0-F1
#
_entry.id   AF-A0A2I8DKH0-F1
#
_cell.length_a   1.000
_cell.length_b   1.000
_cell.length_c   1.000
_cell.angle_alpha   90.00
_cell.angle_beta   90.00
_cell.angle_gamma   90.00
#
_symmetry.space_group_name_H-M   'P 1'
#
loop_
_entity.id
_entity.type
_entity.pdbx_description
1 polymer ?
#
loop_
_entity_poly.entity_id
_entity_poly.type
_entity_poly.pdbx_seq_one_letter_code
_entity_poly.pdbx_strand_id
1 'polypeptide(L)'
;MKISRFFGLNSRDVMRQVRQVLGPDALIVSNRSVDGGIEVLATVDGAFDEAAGQAQQPPQQHASQQAPQPATHHAPYQEQTPAVMPPTAYPAPSRPIAAYQSAYAASALPEDEDEAGMMPASAPAAPVRVEIPPLPSAAPVRMEMPPLAPAAPVRMEMPPLQAAPQARAPAMPAVPPVAPQGYARPPAPQQQPMPQQHAAPQPPATPPAYRAAPQAYAQPAAQPAARPPVAPAAPAAPMHAAQPAPQPPAAPMPQAPRPPAAPMARMPDAPMPQGLALPPGTLPADTAAGLQNAISALRGALESRMDGLLWGGRQGPGREPAGAALFRSLLDAGFSTKLVRTLVERMPEGLDADAALAWARNELVTHLPVLGSEDTFLSGGVYALVGPTGVGKTTTLAKLAARCVAREGRDQVAMLTTDNFRIGALEQLQIYGRLMGVPTHSVRDAGELRRLLAELGSRKIVLIDTTGISQRDRHVAEQAAMLCDAGKTVRRLLVLNAASQGDTLDEVAHAYRNGVGEDVAGCIITKLDEASRLGAALDTAIRHRLPIHYMSVGQKVPEHLELARPDALIDRAFAMVERARALYTPSEADLASLWSSAKETPAVDPARRRQLLASAILRPQGGAAAVEAAQNLDDTLNWLDSDLACARARASWREYVSDGAGSSLSALADEPLAMARREFSAVCGRHLLVMHGKVGMKGDNLPGGTLLGSMLMSDRGAALAAPAQQLALAHGMLSSFAPGAAAQPDPAAALEARVRWLGGQLGQVPLVHMLEAGTSALWSALTEQGVSWVARSPGGLRVIQDECPTNLNAVGKSVGYLPVGQPGDMPGLRPVAGGRAAPLALWASGTEIGLPGRAGESAMRLVCARLIDTVSGEVVAQFFGLTNLPASQADAGTVARWLVLQDEAKAGFRYMANAWQALPAVDGAHALARQALMAGQLAAACWQLAHSPAAEVVRGPLSGVAGVDRVKLTGRMLPVALLKMYAMLEMADGG
;
A
#
# COMPACT_ATOMS: atom_id res chain seq x y z
N MET A 1 -51.82 -19.03 5.40
CA MET A 1 -50.98 -18.37 6.43
C MET A 1 -51.45 -16.92 6.61
N LYS A 2 -51.75 -16.46 7.84
CA LYS A 2 -52.11 -15.06 8.13
C LYS A 2 -50.86 -14.29 8.61
N ILE A 3 -50.14 -13.68 7.67
CA ILE A 3 -48.96 -12.87 7.97
C ILE A 3 -49.41 -11.44 8.33
N SER A 4 -49.00 -10.95 9.50
CA SER A 4 -49.28 -9.60 10.00
C SER A 4 -48.05 -8.70 9.90
N ARG A 5 -48.25 -7.41 9.61
CA ARG A 5 -47.20 -6.40 9.39
C ARG A 5 -47.17 -5.41 10.55
N PHE A 6 -45.99 -5.21 11.13
CA PHE A 6 -45.74 -4.33 12.27
C PHE A 6 -44.66 -3.30 11.92
N PHE A 7 -44.71 -2.11 12.51
CA PHE A 7 -43.76 -1.02 12.25
C PHE A 7 -43.47 -0.26 13.54
N GLY A 8 -42.19 -0.05 13.84
CA GLY A 8 -41.76 0.74 14.99
C GLY A 8 -40.46 1.50 14.75
N LEU A 9 -40.24 2.58 15.49
CA LEU A 9 -39.08 3.48 15.34
C LEU A 9 -37.72 2.78 15.54
N ASN A 10 -37.71 1.61 16.17
CA ASN A 10 -36.54 0.75 16.36
C ASN A 10 -36.97 -0.71 16.62
N SER A 11 -36.01 -1.64 16.60
CA SER A 11 -36.23 -3.08 16.76
C SER A 11 -36.96 -3.45 18.06
N ARG A 12 -36.77 -2.68 19.15
CA ARG A 12 -37.34 -2.97 20.46
C ARG A 12 -38.83 -2.57 20.52
N ASP A 13 -39.21 -1.49 19.84
CA ASP A 13 -40.61 -1.07 19.73
C ASP A 13 -41.42 -2.00 18.81
N VAL A 14 -40.90 -2.35 17.62
CA VAL A 14 -41.61 -3.25 16.71
C VAL A 14 -41.74 -4.67 17.29
N MET A 15 -40.69 -5.19 17.96
CA MET A 15 -40.79 -6.50 18.64
C MET A 15 -41.69 -6.47 19.89
N ARG A 16 -41.90 -5.30 20.51
CA ARG A 16 -42.94 -5.16 21.55
C ARG A 16 -44.33 -5.27 20.94
N GLN A 17 -44.60 -4.61 19.81
CA GLN A 17 -45.88 -4.73 19.09
C GLN A 17 -46.15 -6.18 18.65
N VAL A 18 -45.17 -6.84 18.03
CA VAL A 18 -45.29 -8.25 17.60
C VAL A 18 -45.72 -9.14 18.77
N ARG A 19 -45.06 -9.02 19.94
CA ARG A 19 -45.42 -9.81 21.13
C ARG A 19 -46.76 -9.42 21.76
N GLN A 20 -47.16 -8.16 21.67
CA GLN A 20 -48.46 -7.70 22.17
C GLN A 20 -49.64 -8.19 21.31
N VAL A 21 -49.43 -8.48 20.03
CA VAL A 21 -50.50 -8.84 19.08
C VAL A 21 -50.49 -10.32 18.69
N LEU A 22 -49.33 -10.96 18.60
CA LEU A 22 -49.16 -12.37 18.22
C LEU A 22 -48.63 -13.27 19.35
N GLY A 23 -48.39 -12.73 20.54
CA GLY A 23 -47.83 -13.48 21.68
C GLY A 23 -46.31 -13.69 21.62
N PRO A 24 -45.74 -14.40 22.60
CA PRO A 24 -44.28 -14.63 22.67
C PRO A 24 -43.77 -15.54 21.54
N ASP A 25 -44.61 -16.47 21.06
CA ASP A 25 -44.25 -17.54 20.11
C ASP A 25 -44.40 -17.13 18.63
N ALA A 26 -44.43 -15.82 18.35
CA ALA A 26 -44.63 -15.29 17.01
C ALA A 26 -43.41 -15.53 16.10
N LEU A 27 -43.60 -16.29 15.03
CA LEU A 27 -42.58 -16.57 14.02
C LEU A 27 -42.38 -15.34 13.11
N ILE A 28 -41.16 -14.81 13.09
CA ILE A 28 -40.79 -13.73 12.16
C ILE A 28 -40.55 -14.33 10.77
N VAL A 29 -41.33 -13.89 9.80
CA VAL A 29 -41.21 -14.26 8.37
C VAL A 29 -40.27 -13.30 7.64
N SER A 30 -40.24 -12.02 8.02
CA SER A 30 -39.31 -11.03 7.48
C SER A 30 -39.08 -9.87 8.43
N ASN A 31 -37.91 -9.24 8.35
CA ASN A 31 -37.53 -8.04 9.10
C ASN A 31 -36.75 -7.13 8.14
N ARG A 32 -37.17 -5.87 7.98
CA ARG A 32 -36.51 -4.88 7.12
C ARG A 32 -36.53 -3.49 7.73
N SER A 33 -35.41 -2.78 7.64
CA SER A 33 -35.37 -1.34 7.86
C SER A 33 -36.04 -0.61 6.70
N VAL A 34 -36.76 0.45 7.01
CA VAL A 34 -37.52 1.30 6.08
C VAL A 34 -37.42 2.76 6.57
N ASP A 35 -37.61 3.75 5.70
CA ASP A 35 -37.48 5.15 6.14
C ASP A 35 -38.47 5.48 7.27
N GLY A 36 -37.92 5.96 8.40
CA GLY A 36 -38.66 6.22 9.63
C GLY A 36 -38.76 5.05 10.63
N GLY A 37 -38.26 3.84 10.34
CA GLY A 37 -38.30 2.75 11.31
C GLY A 37 -37.86 1.36 10.83
N ILE A 38 -38.37 0.35 11.53
CA ILE A 38 -38.15 -1.08 11.23
C ILE A 38 -39.50 -1.77 11.13
N GLU A 39 -39.65 -2.55 10.07
CA GLU A 39 -40.84 -3.29 9.72
C GLU A 39 -40.63 -4.79 9.88
N VAL A 40 -41.56 -5.45 10.57
CA VAL A 40 -41.55 -6.90 10.80
C VAL A 40 -42.82 -7.53 10.24
N LEU A 41 -42.65 -8.58 9.43
CA LEU A 41 -43.72 -9.49 9.03
C LEU A 41 -43.65 -10.73 9.92
N ALA A 42 -44.72 -11.04 10.64
CA ALA A 42 -44.78 -12.16 11.57
C ALA A 42 -46.10 -12.94 11.46
N THR A 43 -46.07 -14.22 11.84
CA THR A 43 -47.21 -15.14 11.85
C THR A 43 -47.20 -15.95 13.15
N VAL A 44 -48.36 -16.44 13.57
CA VAL A 44 -48.43 -17.56 14.52
C VAL A 44 -48.35 -18.88 13.74
N ASP A 45 -47.88 -19.94 14.41
CA ASP A 45 -47.85 -21.29 13.85
C ASP A 45 -49.19 -22.03 14.06
N GLY A 46 -49.41 -23.14 13.35
CA GLY A 46 -50.64 -23.95 13.46
C GLY A 46 -51.72 -23.68 12.40
N ALA A 47 -51.35 -23.55 11.13
CA ALA A 47 -52.31 -23.44 10.01
C ALA A 47 -51.82 -24.17 8.74
N PHE A 48 -51.59 -25.48 8.84
CA PHE A 48 -50.97 -26.31 7.79
C PHE A 48 -51.62 -27.71 7.55
N ASP A 49 -52.90 -27.91 7.87
CA ASP A 49 -53.62 -29.17 7.56
C ASP A 49 -54.49 -29.11 6.28
N GLU A 50 -54.89 -27.93 5.79
CA GLU A 50 -55.75 -27.79 4.61
C GLU A 50 -54.99 -27.35 3.34
N ALA A 51 -54.03 -28.17 2.90
CA ALA A 51 -53.35 -27.99 1.60
C ALA A 51 -52.95 -29.31 0.89
N ALA A 52 -53.03 -30.47 1.55
CA ALA A 52 -52.68 -31.77 0.98
C ALA A 52 -53.79 -32.37 0.09
N GLY A 53 -54.43 -31.54 -0.75
CA GLY A 53 -55.77 -31.81 -1.27
C GLY A 53 -56.06 -31.46 -2.75
N GLN A 54 -55.07 -31.06 -3.55
CA GLN A 54 -55.16 -31.04 -5.02
C GLN A 54 -53.80 -30.75 -5.67
N ALA A 55 -53.26 -31.72 -6.42
CA ALA A 55 -52.08 -31.53 -7.25
C ALA A 55 -52.41 -31.91 -8.69
N GLN A 56 -52.47 -30.93 -9.61
CA GLN A 56 -52.45 -31.19 -11.05
C GLN A 56 -52.15 -29.93 -11.89
N GLN A 57 -51.36 -30.16 -12.96
CA GLN A 57 -51.08 -29.32 -14.14
C GLN A 57 -50.16 -28.08 -13.98
N PRO A 58 -49.18 -27.89 -14.91
CA PRO A 58 -48.33 -26.71 -14.99
C PRO A 58 -48.86 -25.64 -15.98
N PRO A 59 -48.60 -24.34 -15.78
CA PRO A 59 -48.99 -23.28 -16.72
C PRO A 59 -48.06 -23.20 -17.95
N GLN A 60 -48.65 -23.01 -19.13
CA GLN A 60 -47.95 -22.78 -20.40
C GLN A 60 -47.66 -21.28 -20.64
N GLN A 61 -46.84 -20.99 -21.66
CA GLN A 61 -46.44 -19.64 -22.05
C GLN A 61 -47.36 -19.02 -23.11
N HIS A 62 -47.96 -17.86 -22.82
CA HIS A 62 -48.31 -16.82 -23.81
C HIS A 62 -48.16 -15.46 -23.10
N ALA A 63 -47.41 -14.45 -23.56
CA ALA A 63 -47.20 -13.86 -24.89
C ALA A 63 -48.11 -12.65 -25.18
N SER A 64 -47.64 -11.46 -24.75
CA SER A 64 -47.74 -10.16 -25.44
C SER A 64 -49.12 -9.53 -25.75
N GLN A 65 -49.32 -8.26 -25.36
CA GLN A 65 -49.24 -7.11 -26.30
C GLN A 65 -49.55 -5.72 -25.67
N GLN A 66 -48.74 -4.73 -26.10
CA GLN A 66 -49.05 -3.32 -26.42
C GLN A 66 -49.59 -2.32 -25.35
N ALA A 67 -49.13 -1.07 -25.52
CA ALA A 67 -49.63 0.16 -24.87
C ALA A 67 -50.32 1.06 -25.93
N PRO A 68 -50.95 2.20 -25.55
CA PRO A 68 -50.15 3.44 -25.44
C PRO A 68 -50.62 4.46 -24.37
N GLN A 69 -49.86 5.55 -24.22
CA GLN A 69 -50.18 6.82 -23.55
C GLN A 69 -50.82 7.81 -24.58
N PRO A 70 -51.12 9.12 -24.31
CA PRO A 70 -50.87 9.94 -23.11
C PRO A 70 -51.94 10.97 -22.65
N ALA A 71 -51.68 11.51 -21.44
CA ALA A 71 -51.90 12.89 -20.94
C ALA A 71 -53.21 13.69 -21.15
N THR A 72 -53.71 14.30 -20.05
CA THR A 72 -54.02 15.76 -19.99
C THR A 72 -54.16 16.27 -18.53
N HIS A 73 -54.22 17.59 -18.33
CA HIS A 73 -54.19 18.30 -17.03
C HIS A 73 -55.56 18.38 -16.32
N HIS A 74 -55.60 18.48 -14.98
CA HIS A 74 -55.86 19.76 -14.24
C HIS A 74 -56.07 19.56 -12.73
N ALA A 75 -55.82 20.61 -11.94
CA ALA A 75 -56.31 20.82 -10.57
C ALA A 75 -57.34 21.98 -10.57
N PRO A 76 -58.20 22.16 -9.53
CA PRO A 76 -57.83 23.09 -8.44
C PRO A 76 -58.47 22.90 -7.03
N TYR A 77 -57.70 23.25 -5.99
CA TYR A 77 -58.01 24.05 -4.75
C TYR A 77 -59.20 23.84 -3.77
N GLN A 78 -58.95 24.32 -2.53
CA GLN A 78 -59.85 24.79 -1.45
C GLN A 78 -60.64 23.75 -0.60
N GLU A 79 -60.90 23.94 0.72
CA GLU A 79 -60.28 24.76 1.81
C GLU A 79 -60.84 24.34 3.22
N GLN A 80 -60.32 24.94 4.31
CA GLN A 80 -60.92 25.21 5.67
C GLN A 80 -60.16 24.72 6.93
N THR A 81 -60.09 25.60 7.94
CA THR A 81 -59.66 25.41 9.36
C THR A 81 -60.57 26.23 10.30
N PRO A 82 -60.75 25.90 11.61
CA PRO A 82 -59.87 26.33 12.74
C PRO A 82 -59.77 25.20 13.85
N ALA A 83 -59.50 25.33 15.16
CA ALA A 83 -59.23 26.40 16.15
C ALA A 83 -58.31 25.83 17.30
N VAL A 84 -57.29 26.50 17.84
CA VAL A 84 -57.20 27.56 18.90
C VAL A 84 -57.54 27.15 20.37
N MET A 85 -56.52 26.63 21.11
CA MET A 85 -55.98 27.06 22.45
C MET A 85 -56.88 27.13 23.75
N PRO A 86 -56.36 27.32 25.01
CA PRO A 86 -55.02 27.07 25.63
C PRO A 86 -55.03 26.24 27.00
N PRO A 87 -54.55 26.69 28.21
CA PRO A 87 -53.28 26.18 28.83
C PRO A 87 -53.28 25.83 30.37
N THR A 88 -52.21 25.16 30.86
CA THR A 88 -51.70 25.13 32.28
C THR A 88 -50.36 24.33 32.33
N ALA A 89 -49.44 24.39 33.32
CA ALA A 89 -49.00 25.42 34.29
C ALA A 89 -47.65 24.96 34.97
N TYR A 90 -46.93 25.88 35.63
CA TYR A 90 -45.60 25.73 36.29
C TYR A 90 -45.66 25.02 37.68
N PRO A 91 -44.56 24.48 38.30
CA PRO A 91 -43.42 25.29 38.82
C PRO A 91 -42.01 24.63 38.90
N ALA A 92 -41.03 25.39 39.41
CA ALA A 92 -39.65 24.99 39.72
C ALA A 92 -39.08 25.76 40.96
N PRO A 93 -37.98 25.31 41.61
CA PRO A 93 -37.17 26.10 42.57
C PRO A 93 -35.72 26.36 42.05
N SER A 94 -35.24 27.61 41.87
CA SER A 94 -34.60 28.54 42.85
C SER A 94 -33.27 28.03 43.48
N ARG A 95 -32.05 28.51 43.11
CA ARG A 95 -31.35 29.82 43.42
C ARG A 95 -30.90 29.97 44.89
N PRO A 96 -29.79 30.69 45.26
CA PRO A 96 -29.00 31.79 44.62
C PRO A 96 -27.57 31.35 44.17
N ILE A 97 -26.65 32.10 43.52
CA ILE A 97 -26.32 33.54 43.24
C ILE A 97 -25.17 34.15 44.10
N ALA A 98 -24.27 34.88 43.38
CA ALA A 98 -23.12 35.70 43.83
C ALA A 98 -21.85 34.93 44.32
N ALA A 99 -20.62 35.31 43.96
CA ALA A 99 -20.13 36.39 43.06
C ALA A 99 -18.84 35.91 42.33
N TYR A 100 -18.13 36.64 41.44
CA TYR A 100 -18.13 38.06 41.02
C TYR A 100 -17.67 38.15 39.53
N GLN A 101 -17.55 39.35 38.95
CA GLN A 101 -16.79 39.59 37.69
C GLN A 101 -15.26 39.70 37.98
N SER A 102 -14.30 39.79 37.05
CA SER A 102 -14.25 40.12 35.61
C SER A 102 -13.00 39.45 34.97
N ALA A 103 -12.64 39.54 33.67
CA ALA A 103 -13.05 40.40 32.54
C ALA A 103 -12.83 39.70 31.17
N TYR A 104 -13.11 40.43 30.08
CA TYR A 104 -12.83 40.12 28.66
C TYR A 104 -13.62 38.98 27.98
N ALA A 105 -14.67 39.40 27.27
CA ALA A 105 -15.25 38.69 26.13
C ALA A 105 -15.56 39.72 25.02
N ALA A 106 -15.20 39.45 23.76
CA ALA A 106 -15.82 40.01 22.54
C ALA A 106 -15.06 39.57 21.26
N SER A 107 -15.52 38.48 20.59
CA SER A 107 -15.40 38.28 19.13
C SER A 107 -15.91 36.90 18.71
N ALA A 108 -17.22 36.78 18.41
CA ALA A 108 -17.85 35.65 17.72
C ALA A 108 -19.27 36.04 17.25
N LEU A 109 -19.80 35.30 16.26
CA LEU A 109 -21.16 35.41 15.67
C LEU A 109 -21.39 36.64 14.75
N PRO A 110 -22.32 36.56 13.78
CA PRO A 110 -22.39 35.53 12.74
C PRO A 110 -22.63 36.12 11.32
N GLU A 111 -22.75 35.26 10.32
CA GLU A 111 -23.17 35.60 8.94
C GLU A 111 -24.67 35.29 8.75
N ASP A 112 -25.39 36.12 7.97
CA ASP A 112 -26.64 35.83 7.23
C ASP A 112 -26.87 36.98 6.21
N GLU A 113 -27.61 36.72 5.11
CA GLU A 113 -27.65 37.58 3.90
C GLU A 113 -29.01 38.30 3.63
N ASP A 114 -28.98 39.22 2.66
CA ASP A 114 -30.08 39.84 1.89
C ASP A 114 -31.21 40.65 2.58
N GLU A 115 -31.24 41.97 2.31
CA GLU A 115 -32.23 42.55 1.36
C GLU A 115 -31.77 43.92 0.80
N ALA A 116 -32.38 44.40 -0.29
CA ALA A 116 -31.87 45.51 -1.10
C ALA A 116 -32.56 46.88 -0.86
N GLY A 117 -31.80 47.99 -0.86
CA GLY A 117 -32.35 49.33 -0.67
C GLY A 117 -31.47 50.54 -1.07
N MET A 118 -31.76 51.13 -2.23
CA MET A 118 -31.67 52.56 -2.62
C MET A 118 -30.44 53.43 -2.21
N MET A 119 -29.68 53.89 -3.21
CA MET A 119 -28.73 55.02 -3.12
C MET A 119 -29.44 56.38 -2.94
N PRO A 120 -28.82 57.38 -2.28
CA PRO A 120 -28.14 58.42 -3.08
C PRO A 120 -26.75 58.86 -2.53
N ALA A 121 -25.98 59.54 -3.38
CA ALA A 121 -24.53 59.74 -3.24
C ALA A 121 -24.09 60.89 -2.31
N SER A 122 -22.85 60.77 -1.79
CA SER A 122 -21.97 61.89 -1.46
C SER A 122 -20.51 61.58 -1.85
N ALA A 123 -19.68 62.60 -2.04
CA ALA A 123 -18.42 62.52 -2.79
C ALA A 123 -17.28 61.67 -2.17
N PRO A 124 -16.35 61.11 -2.98
CA PRO A 124 -15.24 60.30 -2.50
C PRO A 124 -14.05 61.14 -1.98
N ALA A 125 -13.39 60.65 -0.93
CA ALA A 125 -12.04 61.09 -0.55
C ALA A 125 -10.98 60.29 -1.35
N ALA A 126 -9.88 60.95 -1.74
CA ALA A 126 -8.91 60.37 -2.67
C ALA A 126 -7.94 59.36 -2.00
N PRO A 127 -7.50 58.30 -2.71
CA PRO A 127 -6.47 57.40 -2.21
C PRO A 127 -5.08 58.06 -2.22
N VAL A 128 -4.29 57.79 -1.19
CA VAL A 128 -2.91 58.31 -1.06
C VAL A 128 -2.00 57.61 -2.07
N ARG A 129 -1.42 58.38 -2.99
CA ARG A 129 -0.49 57.91 -4.02
C ARG A 129 0.95 58.05 -3.49
N VAL A 130 1.71 56.96 -3.48
CA VAL A 130 3.16 57.03 -3.23
C VAL A 130 3.85 57.51 -4.50
N GLU A 131 4.66 58.56 -4.40
CA GLU A 131 5.40 59.10 -5.55
C GLU A 131 6.65 58.28 -5.85
N ILE A 132 6.83 57.94 -7.12
CA ILE A 132 8.05 57.31 -7.65
C ILE A 132 8.90 58.43 -8.25
N PRO A 133 10.14 58.68 -7.79
CA PRO A 133 10.99 59.70 -8.38
C PRO A 133 11.38 59.32 -9.82
N PRO A 134 11.38 60.28 -10.77
CA PRO A 134 11.65 59.98 -12.17
C PRO A 134 13.12 59.60 -12.42
N LEU A 135 13.33 58.66 -13.34
CA LEU A 135 14.66 58.34 -13.88
C LEU A 135 15.28 59.56 -14.59
N PRO A 136 16.60 59.80 -14.46
CA PRO A 136 17.25 60.92 -15.12
C PRO A 136 17.27 60.72 -16.64
N SER A 137 16.73 61.70 -17.37
CA SER A 137 16.70 61.70 -18.84
C SER A 137 18.09 61.96 -19.43
N ALA A 138 18.71 60.94 -20.03
CA ALA A 138 19.95 61.08 -20.79
C ALA A 138 19.66 61.57 -22.22
N ALA A 139 20.27 62.68 -22.63
CA ALA A 139 20.17 63.21 -23.99
C ALA A 139 20.94 62.33 -25.01
N PRO A 140 20.51 62.27 -26.28
CA PRO A 140 21.10 61.38 -27.28
C PRO A 140 22.47 61.89 -27.76
N VAL A 141 23.49 61.03 -27.66
CA VAL A 141 24.78 61.20 -28.35
C VAL A 141 24.84 60.21 -29.51
N ARG A 142 25.07 60.71 -30.73
CA ARG A 142 25.31 59.87 -31.91
C ARG A 142 26.70 59.23 -31.85
N MET A 143 26.78 57.94 -32.12
CA MET A 143 27.88 57.34 -32.87
C MET A 143 27.31 56.42 -33.95
N GLU A 144 28.00 56.34 -35.09
CA GLU A 144 27.46 55.79 -36.33
C GLU A 144 27.72 54.29 -36.47
N MET A 145 26.77 53.57 -37.06
CA MET A 145 26.96 52.18 -37.51
C MET A 145 27.21 52.13 -39.02
N PRO A 146 28.33 51.55 -39.48
CA PRO A 146 28.43 51.02 -40.84
C PRO A 146 27.46 49.83 -41.04
N PRO A 147 26.93 49.62 -42.26
CA PRO A 147 25.85 48.67 -42.50
C PRO A 147 26.31 47.21 -42.68
N LEU A 148 25.40 46.27 -42.41
CA LEU A 148 25.52 44.88 -42.88
C LEU A 148 25.33 44.80 -44.40
N ALA A 149 26.06 43.89 -45.04
CA ALA A 149 25.88 43.47 -46.43
C ALA A 149 25.93 41.92 -46.51
N PRO A 150 25.29 41.28 -47.52
CA PRO A 150 24.90 39.87 -47.45
C PRO A 150 26.00 38.87 -47.85
N ALA A 151 25.83 37.61 -47.42
CA ALA A 151 26.78 36.52 -47.65
C ALA A 151 26.28 35.50 -48.71
N ALA A 152 26.99 35.41 -49.84
CA ALA A 152 27.05 34.27 -50.77
C ALA A 152 28.14 34.54 -51.84
N PRO A 153 28.62 33.54 -52.61
CA PRO A 153 29.52 32.45 -52.18
C PRO A 153 30.81 32.41 -53.04
N VAL A 154 31.79 31.53 -52.76
CA VAL A 154 32.68 30.88 -53.78
C VAL A 154 33.65 29.84 -53.14
N ARG A 155 34.18 28.92 -53.96
CA ARG A 155 35.14 27.84 -53.63
C ARG A 155 36.61 28.29 -53.71
N MET A 156 37.52 27.53 -53.09
CA MET A 156 38.75 26.92 -53.65
C MET A 156 39.27 25.92 -52.59
N GLU A 157 39.49 24.62 -52.86
CA GLU A 157 40.53 23.94 -53.67
C GLU A 157 41.93 23.89 -53.04
N MET A 158 42.56 22.70 -53.09
CA MET A 158 43.83 22.35 -52.42
C MET A 158 45.00 22.12 -53.39
N PRO A 159 46.22 22.53 -53.01
CA PRO A 159 47.49 21.91 -53.38
C PRO A 159 48.16 21.19 -52.17
N PRO A 160 49.27 20.42 -52.34
CA PRO A 160 49.37 19.12 -51.65
C PRO A 160 50.56 18.93 -50.65
N LEU A 161 50.63 17.72 -50.08
CA LEU A 161 51.56 17.25 -49.04
C LEU A 161 53.03 17.11 -49.47
N GLN A 162 53.95 17.34 -48.52
CA GLN A 162 55.10 16.47 -48.21
C GLN A 162 55.60 16.72 -46.76
N ALA A 163 56.47 15.86 -46.19
CA ALA A 163 56.52 15.63 -44.74
C ALA A 163 57.92 15.42 -44.13
N ALA A 164 58.07 15.75 -42.83
CA ALA A 164 59.06 15.25 -41.83
C ALA A 164 58.86 16.00 -40.48
N PRO A 165 59.55 15.66 -39.36
CA PRO A 165 59.57 14.37 -38.67
C PRO A 165 59.08 14.50 -37.19
N GLN A 166 59.01 13.40 -36.43
CA GLN A 166 58.56 13.39 -35.02
C GLN A 166 59.68 13.67 -34.00
N ALA A 167 59.36 14.38 -32.91
CA ALA A 167 60.22 14.59 -31.73
C ALA A 167 59.43 14.47 -30.41
N ARG A 168 60.12 14.29 -29.27
CA ARG A 168 59.56 13.78 -28.00
C ARG A 168 59.27 14.86 -26.93
N ALA A 169 58.34 14.54 -26.03
CA ALA A 169 58.09 15.25 -24.78
C ALA A 169 59.11 14.85 -23.65
N PRO A 170 59.31 15.69 -22.61
CA PRO A 170 60.29 15.48 -21.54
C PRO A 170 59.84 14.49 -20.44
N ALA A 171 60.75 14.18 -19.51
CA ALA A 171 60.66 13.03 -18.59
C ALA A 171 60.43 13.38 -17.10
N MET A 172 60.07 12.36 -16.32
CA MET A 172 60.11 12.33 -14.85
C MET A 172 61.21 11.35 -14.36
N PRO A 173 61.72 11.50 -13.11
CA PRO A 173 62.86 10.71 -12.61
C PRO A 173 62.53 9.23 -12.35
N ALA A 174 63.57 8.39 -12.39
CA ALA A 174 63.45 6.94 -12.40
C ALA A 174 63.81 6.25 -11.06
N VAL A 175 63.27 5.04 -10.86
CA VAL A 175 63.69 4.04 -9.88
C VAL A 175 64.12 2.79 -10.65
N PRO A 176 65.25 2.13 -10.33
CA PRO A 176 65.81 1.05 -11.16
C PRO A 176 64.99 -0.26 -11.11
N PRO A 177 65.06 -1.10 -12.17
CA PRO A 177 64.14 -2.22 -12.37
C PRO A 177 64.60 -3.55 -11.75
N VAL A 178 63.63 -4.41 -11.45
CA VAL A 178 63.84 -5.85 -11.19
C VAL A 178 63.72 -6.63 -12.49
N ALA A 179 64.66 -7.56 -12.75
CA ALA A 179 64.61 -8.51 -13.86
C ALA A 179 64.12 -9.90 -13.39
N PRO A 180 63.41 -10.68 -14.23
CA PRO A 180 62.67 -11.86 -13.78
C PRO A 180 63.49 -13.16 -13.82
N GLN A 181 63.15 -14.11 -12.93
CA GLN A 181 63.53 -15.52 -13.06
C GLN A 181 62.40 -16.47 -12.66
N GLY A 182 62.28 -17.57 -13.41
CA GLY A 182 61.94 -18.91 -12.92
C GLY A 182 60.60 -19.12 -12.18
N TYR A 183 59.63 -19.71 -12.88
CA TYR A 183 58.46 -20.31 -12.22
C TYR A 183 58.88 -21.43 -11.26
N ALA A 184 58.65 -21.22 -9.96
CA ALA A 184 58.61 -22.28 -8.95
C ALA A 184 57.18 -22.34 -8.36
N ARG A 185 56.64 -23.55 -8.25
CA ARG A 185 55.25 -23.81 -7.84
C ARG A 185 55.10 -23.55 -6.34
N PRO A 186 54.20 -22.66 -5.87
CA PRO A 186 53.99 -22.46 -4.44
C PRO A 186 53.39 -23.73 -3.81
N PRO A 187 53.82 -24.13 -2.59
CA PRO A 187 53.23 -25.26 -1.88
C PRO A 187 51.82 -24.91 -1.38
N ALA A 188 50.99 -25.95 -1.19
CA ALA A 188 49.65 -25.77 -0.66
C ALA A 188 49.68 -25.25 0.80
N PRO A 189 48.71 -24.42 1.23
CA PRO A 189 48.59 -24.02 2.62
C PRO A 189 48.30 -25.24 3.49
N GLN A 190 49.27 -25.63 4.32
CA GLN A 190 49.07 -26.69 5.30
C GLN A 190 48.08 -26.21 6.36
N GLN A 191 47.01 -26.98 6.57
CA GLN A 191 46.07 -26.76 7.66
C GLN A 191 46.79 -26.93 8.99
N GLN A 192 46.72 -25.93 9.87
CA GLN A 192 47.07 -26.07 11.28
C GLN A 192 45.83 -25.92 12.17
N PRO A 193 45.77 -26.59 13.34
CA PRO A 193 44.48 -26.96 13.94
C PRO A 193 43.88 -25.86 14.82
N MET A 194 42.58 -25.98 15.11
CA MET A 194 41.92 -25.13 16.11
C MET A 194 42.50 -25.40 17.51
N PRO A 195 42.85 -24.35 18.30
CA PRO A 195 43.23 -24.52 19.69
C PRO A 195 42.00 -24.82 20.56
N GLN A 196 41.96 -26.00 21.17
CA GLN A 196 40.96 -26.33 22.19
C GLN A 196 41.36 -25.78 23.57
N GLN A 197 40.35 -25.46 24.37
CA GLN A 197 40.47 -24.93 25.74
C GLN A 197 41.04 -25.99 26.70
N HIS A 198 41.79 -25.58 27.72
CA HIS A 198 41.90 -26.26 29.03
C HIS A 198 42.17 -25.21 30.13
N ALA A 199 41.93 -25.57 31.40
CA ALA A 199 41.59 -24.61 32.47
C ALA A 199 42.73 -24.21 33.43
N ALA A 200 42.46 -23.17 34.23
CA ALA A 200 43.29 -22.68 35.34
C ALA A 200 42.64 -23.02 36.72
N PRO A 201 43.40 -23.04 37.85
CA PRO A 201 43.02 -23.76 39.07
C PRO A 201 42.19 -22.96 40.11
N GLN A 202 41.67 -23.68 41.11
CA GLN A 202 40.79 -23.20 42.19
C GLN A 202 41.53 -22.82 43.50
N PRO A 203 40.97 -21.91 44.33
CA PRO A 203 41.31 -21.77 45.75
C PRO A 203 40.56 -22.80 46.65
N PRO A 204 40.97 -22.99 47.93
CA PRO A 204 40.67 -24.21 48.71
C PRO A 204 39.40 -24.16 49.59
N ALA A 205 39.04 -25.33 50.15
CA ALA A 205 37.86 -25.55 50.99
C ALA A 205 38.20 -25.89 52.46
N THR A 206 37.20 -25.79 53.35
CA THR A 206 37.24 -26.24 54.77
C THR A 206 35.94 -26.96 55.17
N PRO A 207 35.91 -27.77 56.26
CA PRO A 207 34.93 -28.86 56.47
C PRO A 207 34.12 -28.72 57.80
N PRO A 208 33.40 -29.76 58.30
CA PRO A 208 32.40 -30.64 57.67
C PRO A 208 31.03 -30.67 58.42
N ALA A 209 30.12 -31.54 57.96
CA ALA A 209 28.73 -31.72 58.41
C ALA A 209 28.49 -32.15 59.87
N TYR A 210 27.24 -31.98 60.35
CA TYR A 210 26.52 -33.01 61.15
C TYR A 210 24.99 -32.98 60.94
N ARG A 211 24.31 -34.06 61.37
CA ARG A 211 22.85 -34.32 61.23
C ARG A 211 22.00 -33.64 62.32
N ALA A 212 20.74 -33.29 62.00
CA ALA A 212 19.50 -33.88 62.59
C ALA A 212 18.25 -32.99 62.40
N ALA A 213 17.07 -33.59 62.56
CA ALA A 213 15.74 -32.97 62.65
C ALA A 213 14.96 -33.73 63.77
N PRO A 214 13.63 -33.56 63.97
CA PRO A 214 12.70 -32.45 63.67
C PRO A 214 11.93 -32.00 64.95
N GLN A 215 10.92 -31.11 64.84
CA GLN A 215 9.51 -31.35 65.25
C GLN A 215 8.68 -30.05 65.27
N ALA A 216 7.36 -30.19 65.41
CA ALA A 216 6.36 -29.11 65.35
C ALA A 216 5.80 -28.74 66.73
N TYR A 217 5.12 -27.59 66.83
CA TYR A 217 3.93 -27.23 67.64
C TYR A 217 3.69 -25.71 67.45
N ALA A 218 2.54 -25.07 67.65
CA ALA A 218 1.12 -25.36 67.42
C ALA A 218 0.30 -24.16 67.97
N GLN A 219 -0.37 -23.42 67.08
CA GLN A 219 -1.56 -22.57 67.33
C GLN A 219 -1.49 -21.33 68.28
N PRO A 220 -2.50 -20.40 68.22
CA PRO A 220 -2.35 -19.02 68.70
C PRO A 220 -3.45 -18.47 69.65
N ALA A 221 -3.08 -17.50 70.49
CA ALA A 221 -3.93 -16.48 71.15
C ALA A 221 -3.01 -15.39 71.77
N ALA A 222 -3.34 -14.10 71.96
CA ALA A 222 -4.55 -13.32 71.69
C ALA A 222 -4.22 -11.84 71.31
N GLN A 223 -5.26 -11.05 71.03
CA GLN A 223 -5.26 -9.58 70.81
C GLN A 223 -5.12 -8.79 72.15
N PRO A 224 -4.99 -7.43 72.21
CA PRO A 224 -5.34 -6.42 71.19
C PRO A 224 -4.42 -5.18 70.99
N ALA A 225 -4.78 -4.34 69.99
CA ALA A 225 -4.73 -2.85 69.91
C ALA A 225 -3.49 -2.05 70.42
N ALA A 226 -2.93 -1.03 69.73
CA ALA A 226 -3.32 -0.33 68.49
C ALA A 226 -2.12 0.36 67.78
N ARG A 227 -2.43 1.14 66.73
CA ARG A 227 -1.58 2.06 65.90
C ARG A 227 -0.71 3.05 66.74
N PRO A 228 0.35 3.72 66.21
CA PRO A 228 0.58 4.10 64.80
C PRO A 228 1.98 3.74 64.21
N PRO A 229 2.84 4.63 63.64
CA PRO A 229 3.17 4.59 62.19
C PRO A 229 4.68 4.50 61.88
N VAL A 230 5.06 4.83 60.62
CA VAL A 230 6.40 5.11 60.02
C VAL A 230 6.82 4.13 58.89
N ALA A 231 7.61 4.62 57.94
CA ALA A 231 8.19 3.95 56.76
C ALA A 231 9.74 4.17 56.76
N PRO A 232 10.54 3.83 55.73
CA PRO A 232 10.32 2.98 54.55
C PRO A 232 11.41 1.90 54.36
N ALA A 233 11.19 0.92 53.45
CA ALA A 233 12.27 0.23 52.71
C ALA A 233 11.71 -0.62 51.54
N ALA A 234 12.52 -0.79 50.50
CA ALA A 234 12.38 -1.77 49.41
C ALA A 234 13.75 -2.51 49.28
N PRO A 235 13.94 -3.58 48.46
CA PRO A 235 13.03 -4.12 47.45
C PRO A 235 12.83 -5.66 47.48
N ALA A 236 11.93 -6.15 46.63
CA ALA A 236 11.82 -7.56 46.22
C ALA A 236 11.44 -7.67 44.73
N ALA A 237 11.68 -8.84 44.13
CA ALA A 237 11.52 -9.12 42.70
C ALA A 237 10.03 -9.30 42.28
N PRO A 238 9.69 -9.26 40.97
CA PRO A 238 8.31 -9.03 40.53
C PRO A 238 7.41 -10.26 40.57
N MET A 239 6.15 -10.04 40.95
CA MET A 239 5.02 -10.93 40.60
C MET A 239 4.28 -10.38 39.38
N HIS A 240 3.64 -11.26 38.60
CA HIS A 240 2.89 -10.87 37.40
C HIS A 240 1.74 -9.90 37.69
N ALA A 241 1.68 -8.82 36.93
CA ALA A 241 0.50 -7.96 36.88
C ALA A 241 -0.66 -8.68 36.16
N ALA A 242 -1.87 -8.59 36.72
CA ALA A 242 -3.07 -9.14 36.09
C ALA A 242 -3.43 -8.37 34.81
N GLN A 243 -3.84 -9.09 33.77
CA GLN A 243 -4.33 -8.49 32.52
C GLN A 243 -5.73 -7.88 32.73
N PRO A 244 -6.03 -6.70 32.16
CA PRO A 244 -7.40 -6.18 32.08
C PRO A 244 -8.29 -7.11 31.25
N ALA A 245 -9.56 -7.25 31.63
CA ALA A 245 -10.52 -8.02 30.86
C ALA A 245 -10.80 -7.36 29.48
N PRO A 246 -10.93 -8.14 28.39
CA PRO A 246 -11.19 -7.59 27.06
C PRO A 246 -12.59 -6.98 26.95
N GLN A 247 -12.67 -5.80 26.32
CA GLN A 247 -13.96 -5.19 25.96
C GLN A 247 -14.56 -5.90 24.74
N PRO A 248 -15.91 -6.02 24.64
CA PRO A 248 -16.56 -6.57 23.45
C PRO A 248 -16.40 -5.63 22.24
N PRO A 249 -16.29 -6.17 21.02
CA PRO A 249 -16.10 -5.36 19.82
C PRO A 249 -17.34 -4.50 19.50
N ALA A 250 -17.11 -3.29 19.00
CA ALA A 250 -18.16 -2.41 18.53
C ALA A 250 -18.83 -2.94 17.25
N ALA A 251 -20.15 -2.81 17.14
CA ALA A 251 -20.90 -3.23 15.95
C ALA A 251 -20.66 -2.27 14.77
N PRO A 252 -20.54 -2.78 13.53
CA PRO A 252 -20.38 -1.95 12.34
C PRO A 252 -21.67 -1.16 12.03
N MET A 253 -21.52 0.10 11.60
CA MET A 253 -22.64 0.92 11.15
C MET A 253 -23.13 0.47 9.76
N PRO A 254 -24.45 0.42 9.50
CA PRO A 254 -24.98 0.06 8.19
C PRO A 254 -24.73 1.18 7.17
N GLN A 255 -24.25 0.82 5.98
CA GLN A 255 -24.16 1.73 4.84
C GLN A 255 -25.51 1.83 4.12
N ALA A 256 -25.88 3.03 3.64
CA ALA A 256 -27.11 3.25 2.90
C ALA A 256 -27.05 2.62 1.48
N PRO A 257 -28.14 2.03 0.97
CA PRO A 257 -28.17 1.44 -0.37
C PRO A 257 -28.11 2.51 -1.46
N ARG A 258 -27.39 2.23 -2.54
CA ARG A 258 -27.42 3.05 -3.77
C ARG A 258 -28.69 2.75 -4.58
N PRO A 259 -29.29 3.74 -5.26
CA PRO A 259 -30.41 3.50 -6.16
C PRO A 259 -29.99 2.68 -7.39
N PRO A 260 -30.91 1.89 -7.99
CA PRO A 260 -30.63 1.08 -9.18
C PRO A 260 -30.46 1.96 -10.42
N ALA A 261 -29.57 1.56 -11.33
CA ALA A 261 -29.41 2.21 -12.63
C ALA A 261 -30.59 1.89 -13.56
N ALA A 262 -31.01 2.88 -14.35
CA ALA A 262 -32.09 2.71 -15.33
C ALA A 262 -31.65 1.83 -16.53
N PRO A 263 -32.54 1.03 -17.12
CA PRO A 263 -32.22 0.22 -18.29
C PRO A 263 -32.05 1.11 -19.53
N MET A 264 -30.88 1.06 -20.17
CA MET A 264 -30.68 1.73 -21.46
C MET A 264 -31.46 1.01 -22.55
N ALA A 265 -32.43 1.70 -23.16
CA ALA A 265 -33.14 1.23 -24.33
C ALA A 265 -32.21 1.14 -25.55
N ARG A 266 -32.47 0.19 -26.45
CA ARG A 266 -31.86 0.19 -27.79
C ARG A 266 -32.35 1.40 -28.58
N MET A 267 -31.44 2.13 -29.21
CA MET A 267 -31.75 3.07 -30.30
C MET A 267 -31.25 2.51 -31.64
N PRO A 268 -31.79 2.96 -32.79
CA PRO A 268 -31.66 2.24 -34.06
C PRO A 268 -30.38 2.57 -34.84
N ASP A 269 -30.01 1.68 -35.75
CA ASP A 269 -28.97 1.93 -36.75
C ASP A 269 -29.33 3.10 -37.68
N ALA A 270 -28.32 3.92 -38.01
CA ALA A 270 -28.39 4.98 -39.02
C ALA A 270 -27.12 4.93 -39.91
N PRO A 271 -27.20 5.31 -41.20
CA PRO A 271 -26.28 4.78 -42.21
C PRO A 271 -24.92 5.48 -42.29
N MET A 272 -23.91 4.70 -42.70
CA MET A 272 -22.56 5.18 -43.01
C MET A 272 -22.52 5.97 -44.34
N PRO A 273 -21.93 7.18 -44.37
CA PRO A 273 -21.57 7.84 -45.61
C PRO A 273 -20.44 7.09 -46.34
N GLN A 274 -20.53 6.98 -47.67
CA GLN A 274 -19.46 6.43 -48.49
C GLN A 274 -18.33 7.45 -48.69
N GLY A 275 -17.09 6.97 -48.81
CA GLY A 275 -15.89 7.82 -48.82
C GLY A 275 -15.55 8.48 -50.15
N LEU A 276 -14.64 9.44 -50.09
CA LEU A 276 -13.92 10.02 -51.23
C LEU A 276 -12.44 9.64 -51.15
N ALA A 277 -11.89 9.14 -52.26
CA ALA A 277 -10.50 8.72 -52.36
C ALA A 277 -9.59 9.86 -52.89
N LEU A 278 -8.30 9.80 -52.55
CA LEU A 278 -7.25 10.62 -53.15
C LEU A 278 -6.10 9.71 -53.62
N PRO A 279 -5.33 10.13 -54.67
CA PRO A 279 -4.44 9.23 -55.41
C PRO A 279 -3.09 8.97 -54.72
N PRO A 280 -2.39 7.87 -55.08
CA PRO A 280 -1.13 7.47 -54.44
C PRO A 280 0.09 8.25 -54.96
N GLY A 281 0.97 8.67 -54.04
CA GLY A 281 2.34 9.08 -54.34
C GLY A 281 3.31 7.91 -54.16
N THR A 282 4.15 7.63 -55.15
CA THR A 282 5.09 6.50 -55.16
C THR A 282 6.46 6.85 -54.57
N LEU A 283 7.10 5.86 -53.93
CA LEU A 283 8.55 5.87 -53.64
C LEU A 283 9.26 4.76 -54.45
N PRO A 284 10.57 4.86 -54.73
CA PRO A 284 11.26 3.96 -55.64
C PRO A 284 11.35 2.50 -55.16
N ALA A 285 11.22 1.56 -56.09
CA ALA A 285 11.12 0.12 -55.79
C ALA A 285 12.39 -0.50 -55.20
N ASP A 286 13.57 -0.01 -55.60
CA ASP A 286 14.86 -0.64 -55.25
C ASP A 286 15.15 -0.59 -53.74
N THR A 287 14.74 0.50 -53.06
CA THR A 287 14.90 0.65 -51.61
C THR A 287 14.00 -0.32 -50.85
N ALA A 288 12.79 -0.58 -51.36
CA ALA A 288 11.87 -1.55 -50.77
C ALA A 288 12.43 -2.98 -50.93
N ALA A 289 12.86 -3.36 -52.13
CA ALA A 289 13.43 -4.69 -52.39
C ALA A 289 14.71 -4.95 -51.55
N GLY A 290 15.61 -3.97 -51.44
CA GLY A 290 16.78 -4.05 -50.58
C GLY A 290 16.41 -4.23 -49.10
N LEU A 291 15.44 -3.46 -48.61
CA LEU A 291 14.96 -3.54 -47.23
C LEU A 291 14.19 -4.84 -46.94
N GLN A 292 13.35 -5.33 -47.86
CA GLN A 292 12.66 -6.63 -47.73
C GLN A 292 13.66 -7.80 -47.71
N ASN A 293 14.71 -7.76 -48.54
CA ASN A 293 15.76 -8.78 -48.53
C ASN A 293 16.60 -8.72 -47.24
N ALA A 294 16.96 -7.52 -46.77
CA ALA A 294 17.66 -7.34 -45.50
C ALA A 294 16.82 -7.77 -44.29
N ILE A 295 15.53 -7.42 -44.26
CA ILE A 295 14.56 -7.86 -43.24
C ILE A 295 14.36 -9.37 -43.31
N SER A 296 14.28 -9.98 -44.50
CA SER A 296 14.12 -11.44 -44.64
C SER A 296 15.38 -12.20 -44.21
N ALA A 297 16.57 -11.67 -44.49
CA ALA A 297 17.83 -12.22 -44.02
C ALA A 297 17.99 -12.07 -42.49
N LEU A 298 17.68 -10.90 -41.93
CA LEU A 298 17.65 -10.68 -40.47
C LEU A 298 16.59 -11.57 -39.79
N ARG A 299 15.41 -11.70 -40.38
CA ARG A 299 14.33 -12.55 -39.89
C ARG A 299 14.74 -14.02 -39.88
N GLY A 300 15.25 -14.54 -40.99
CA GLY A 300 15.77 -15.91 -41.04
C GLY A 300 16.93 -16.15 -40.06
N ALA A 301 17.81 -15.17 -39.86
CA ALA A 301 18.91 -15.25 -38.89
C ALA A 301 18.46 -15.13 -37.42
N LEU A 302 17.37 -14.40 -37.13
CA LEU A 302 16.73 -14.37 -35.81
C LEU A 302 15.93 -15.66 -35.55
N GLU A 303 15.08 -16.10 -36.48
CA GLU A 303 14.30 -17.34 -36.38
C GLU A 303 15.27 -18.53 -36.15
N SER A 304 16.32 -18.65 -36.96
CA SER A 304 17.39 -19.65 -36.82
C SER A 304 18.14 -19.63 -35.46
N ARG A 305 18.18 -18.49 -34.75
CA ARG A 305 18.81 -18.35 -33.42
C ARG A 305 17.82 -18.42 -32.25
N MET A 306 16.54 -18.11 -32.47
CA MET A 306 15.47 -18.23 -31.48
C MET A 306 15.04 -19.69 -31.33
N ASP A 307 14.91 -20.42 -32.45
CA ASP A 307 14.68 -21.87 -32.48
C ASP A 307 15.73 -22.60 -31.62
N GLY A 308 17.01 -22.26 -31.79
CA GLY A 308 18.13 -22.93 -31.12
C GLY A 308 18.28 -22.66 -29.61
N LEU A 309 17.50 -21.76 -29.01
CA LEU A 309 17.67 -21.36 -27.61
C LEU A 309 16.46 -21.63 -26.69
N LEU A 310 15.35 -22.15 -27.21
CA LEU A 310 14.15 -22.45 -26.42
C LEU A 310 13.71 -23.91 -26.51
N TRP A 311 13.69 -24.51 -27.70
CA TRP A 311 13.17 -25.87 -27.89
C TRP A 311 14.04 -26.65 -28.88
N GLY A 312 14.46 -27.85 -28.49
CA GLY A 312 15.42 -28.65 -29.25
C GLY A 312 14.85 -29.15 -30.58
N GLY A 313 15.14 -28.43 -31.66
CA GLY A 313 15.10 -28.94 -33.04
C GLY A 313 13.71 -29.07 -33.69
N ARG A 314 13.52 -28.28 -34.76
CA ARG A 314 12.55 -28.46 -35.85
C ARG A 314 11.07 -28.15 -35.51
N GLN A 315 10.61 -26.94 -35.82
CA GLN A 315 9.79 -26.67 -37.04
C GLN A 315 9.02 -25.33 -36.99
N GLY A 316 9.35 -24.41 -37.91
CA GLY A 316 8.39 -23.53 -38.58
C GLY A 316 8.00 -22.22 -37.88
N PRO A 317 8.09 -21.05 -38.55
CA PRO A 317 7.58 -19.80 -38.01
C PRO A 317 6.04 -19.79 -37.94
N GLY A 318 5.48 -19.48 -36.76
CA GLY A 318 4.05 -19.14 -36.63
C GLY A 318 3.13 -20.14 -35.90
N ARG A 319 3.68 -21.08 -35.11
CA ARG A 319 2.89 -21.87 -34.14
C ARG A 319 3.43 -21.71 -32.72
N GLU A 320 2.53 -21.71 -31.73
CA GLU A 320 2.90 -21.78 -30.31
C GLU A 320 3.52 -23.15 -30.01
N PRO A 321 4.68 -23.23 -29.34
CA PRO A 321 5.28 -24.51 -28.95
C PRO A 321 4.35 -25.28 -28.00
N ALA A 322 4.15 -26.58 -28.25
CA ALA A 322 3.19 -27.40 -27.50
C ALA A 322 3.40 -27.36 -25.97
N GLY A 323 4.66 -27.32 -25.51
CA GLY A 323 4.99 -27.19 -24.09
C GLY A 323 4.57 -25.85 -23.46
N ALA A 324 4.55 -24.76 -24.22
CA ALA A 324 4.08 -23.45 -23.75
C ALA A 324 2.54 -23.40 -23.69
N ALA A 325 1.87 -23.91 -24.73
CA ALA A 325 0.42 -24.07 -24.74
C ALA A 325 -0.07 -24.98 -23.59
N LEU A 326 0.65 -26.08 -23.34
CA LEU A 326 0.40 -26.98 -22.22
C LEU A 326 0.59 -26.29 -20.86
N PHE A 327 1.69 -25.54 -20.69
CA PHE A 327 1.97 -24.80 -19.46
C PHE A 327 0.83 -23.83 -19.12
N ARG A 328 0.35 -23.07 -20.10
CA ARG A 328 -0.79 -22.15 -19.96
C ARG A 328 -2.06 -22.88 -19.56
N SER A 329 -2.44 -23.93 -20.31
CA SER A 329 -3.66 -24.71 -20.08
C SER A 329 -3.73 -25.37 -18.69
N LEU A 330 -2.60 -25.83 -18.16
CA LEU A 330 -2.54 -26.42 -16.81
C LEU A 330 -2.60 -25.36 -15.69
N LEU A 331 -1.98 -24.18 -15.87
CA LEU A 331 -2.17 -23.08 -14.92
C LEU A 331 -3.61 -22.57 -14.95
N ASP A 332 -4.23 -22.49 -16.13
CA ASP A 332 -5.64 -22.13 -16.26
C ASP A 332 -6.56 -23.17 -15.59
N ALA A 333 -6.28 -24.47 -15.67
CA ALA A 333 -7.02 -25.46 -14.89
C ALA A 333 -6.86 -25.30 -13.35
N GLY A 334 -5.82 -24.56 -12.91
CA GLY A 334 -5.55 -24.18 -11.53
C GLY A 334 -4.53 -25.07 -10.81
N PHE A 335 -3.72 -25.85 -11.54
CA PHE A 335 -2.65 -26.67 -10.96
C PHE A 335 -1.45 -25.83 -10.52
N SER A 336 -0.64 -26.31 -9.56
CA SER A 336 0.52 -25.56 -9.08
C SER A 336 1.62 -25.48 -10.14
N THR A 337 2.34 -24.35 -10.20
CA THR A 337 3.49 -24.15 -11.10
C THR A 337 4.54 -25.26 -10.98
N LYS A 338 4.65 -25.89 -9.80
CA LYS A 338 5.52 -27.05 -9.56
C LYS A 338 5.06 -28.29 -10.32
N LEU A 339 3.78 -28.65 -10.23
CA LEU A 339 3.21 -29.78 -10.97
C LEU A 339 3.20 -29.52 -12.49
N VAL A 340 2.88 -28.29 -12.91
CA VAL A 340 2.91 -27.90 -14.32
C VAL A 340 4.31 -28.05 -14.93
N ARG A 341 5.36 -27.57 -14.23
CA ARG A 341 6.75 -27.76 -14.68
C ARG A 341 7.12 -29.23 -14.82
N THR A 342 6.84 -30.05 -13.81
CA THR A 342 7.14 -31.50 -13.85
C THR A 342 6.41 -32.24 -14.98
N LEU A 343 5.23 -31.77 -15.42
CA LEU A 343 4.55 -32.31 -16.60
C LEU A 343 5.22 -31.82 -17.90
N VAL A 344 5.49 -30.52 -18.05
CA VAL A 344 6.15 -29.99 -19.26
C VAL A 344 7.57 -30.57 -19.44
N GLU A 345 8.30 -30.81 -18.35
CA GLU A 345 9.63 -31.46 -18.32
C GLU A 345 9.61 -32.96 -18.71
N ARG A 346 8.44 -33.60 -18.68
CA ARG A 346 8.25 -35.03 -19.01
C ARG A 346 7.50 -35.25 -20.33
N MET A 347 7.03 -34.18 -20.95
CA MET A 347 6.25 -34.22 -22.19
C MET A 347 7.08 -34.84 -23.33
N PRO A 348 6.56 -35.85 -24.06
CA PRO A 348 7.24 -36.39 -25.23
C PRO A 348 7.54 -35.32 -26.30
N GLU A 349 8.72 -35.41 -26.92
CA GLU A 349 9.11 -34.53 -28.02
C GLU A 349 8.23 -34.75 -29.27
N GLY A 350 7.99 -33.69 -30.03
CA GLY A 350 7.27 -33.76 -31.31
C GLY A 350 5.74 -33.82 -31.23
N LEU A 351 5.14 -33.74 -30.03
CA LEU A 351 3.69 -33.56 -29.88
C LEU A 351 3.25 -32.16 -30.32
N ASP A 352 2.03 -32.05 -30.86
CA ASP A 352 1.32 -30.77 -30.98
C ASP A 352 0.59 -30.40 -29.67
N ALA A 353 -0.04 -29.23 -29.63
CA ALA A 353 -0.67 -28.71 -28.40
C ALA A 353 -1.83 -29.59 -27.89
N ASP A 354 -2.63 -30.17 -28.80
CA ASP A 354 -3.77 -31.01 -28.44
C ASP A 354 -3.31 -32.38 -27.95
N ALA A 355 -2.32 -32.98 -28.62
CA ALA A 355 -1.69 -34.23 -28.17
C ALA A 355 -0.91 -34.06 -26.87
N ALA A 356 -0.25 -32.91 -26.65
CA ALA A 356 0.42 -32.58 -25.39
C ALA A 356 -0.58 -32.44 -24.22
N LEU A 357 -1.73 -31.79 -24.45
CA LEU A 357 -2.79 -31.69 -23.45
C LEU A 357 -3.42 -33.06 -23.16
N ALA A 358 -3.66 -33.88 -24.19
CA ALA A 358 -4.17 -35.25 -24.03
C ALA A 358 -3.17 -36.16 -23.28
N TRP A 359 -1.87 -36.01 -23.52
CA TRP A 359 -0.82 -36.70 -22.76
C TRP A 359 -0.81 -36.26 -21.29
N ALA A 360 -0.78 -34.96 -21.00
CA ALA A 360 -0.74 -34.45 -19.63
C ALA A 360 -2.03 -34.77 -18.85
N ARG A 361 -3.18 -34.79 -19.52
CA ARG A 361 -4.44 -35.33 -18.99
C ARG A 361 -4.26 -36.78 -18.53
N ASN A 362 -3.64 -37.63 -19.35
CA ASN A 362 -3.46 -39.05 -19.02
C ASN A 362 -2.44 -39.26 -17.88
N GLU A 363 -1.37 -38.46 -17.80
CA GLU A 363 -0.46 -38.44 -16.63
C GLU A 363 -1.21 -38.05 -15.35
N LEU A 364 -2.01 -36.97 -15.40
CA LEU A 364 -2.82 -36.52 -14.26
C LEU A 364 -3.85 -37.58 -13.84
N VAL A 365 -4.53 -38.22 -14.80
CA VAL A 365 -5.47 -39.34 -14.55
C VAL A 365 -4.77 -40.55 -13.93
N THR A 366 -3.52 -40.81 -14.31
CA THR A 366 -2.69 -41.92 -13.77
C THR A 366 -2.15 -41.62 -12.37
N HIS A 367 -1.87 -40.35 -12.06
CA HIS A 367 -1.23 -39.92 -10.82
C HIS A 367 -2.17 -39.27 -9.78
N LEU A 368 -3.43 -39.00 -10.11
CA LEU A 368 -4.46 -38.53 -9.17
C LEU A 368 -4.95 -39.69 -8.29
N PRO A 369 -4.57 -39.76 -7.00
CA PRO A 369 -4.94 -40.88 -6.15
C PRO A 369 -6.44 -40.85 -5.83
N VAL A 370 -7.12 -41.98 -6.05
CA VAL A 370 -8.54 -42.18 -5.71
C VAL A 370 -8.73 -43.50 -4.97
N LEU A 371 -9.89 -43.67 -4.34
CA LEU A 371 -10.32 -44.95 -3.79
C LEU A 371 -10.63 -45.95 -4.93
N GLY A 372 -9.83 -47.02 -5.03
CA GLY A 372 -9.91 -47.98 -6.15
C GLY A 372 -11.20 -48.82 -6.23
N SER A 373 -11.92 -49.02 -5.13
CA SER A 373 -13.32 -49.48 -5.13
C SER A 373 -14.10 -48.90 -3.95
N GLU A 374 -15.36 -48.55 -4.19
CA GLU A 374 -16.33 -48.22 -3.14
C GLU A 374 -16.47 -49.35 -2.12
N ASP A 375 -16.34 -50.61 -2.54
CA ASP A 375 -16.41 -51.79 -1.67
C ASP A 375 -15.32 -51.79 -0.60
N THR A 376 -14.16 -51.19 -0.86
CA THR A 376 -13.09 -51.05 0.14
C THR A 376 -13.53 -50.16 1.31
N PHE A 377 -14.34 -49.13 1.06
CA PHE A 377 -14.93 -48.28 2.10
C PHE A 377 -16.14 -48.97 2.76
N LEU A 378 -17.00 -49.62 1.96
CA LEU A 378 -18.18 -50.34 2.46
C LEU A 378 -17.83 -51.64 3.21
N SER A 379 -16.59 -52.15 3.09
CA SER A 379 -16.10 -53.34 3.80
C SER A 379 -16.23 -53.24 5.33
N GLY A 380 -16.15 -52.02 5.87
CA GLY A 380 -16.45 -51.71 7.27
C GLY A 380 -15.31 -51.04 8.03
N GLY A 381 -15.66 -50.42 9.15
CA GLY A 381 -14.73 -49.72 10.05
C GLY A 381 -15.31 -48.45 10.66
N VAL A 382 -14.46 -47.74 11.42
CA VAL A 382 -14.77 -46.43 11.99
C VAL A 382 -14.07 -45.36 11.15
N TYR A 383 -14.83 -44.38 10.66
CA TYR A 383 -14.32 -43.28 9.84
C TYR A 383 -14.65 -41.94 10.49
N ALA A 384 -13.69 -41.03 10.57
CA ALA A 384 -13.89 -39.67 11.09
C ALA A 384 -13.67 -38.63 9.98
N LEU A 385 -14.63 -37.74 9.74
CA LEU A 385 -14.45 -36.61 8.83
C LEU A 385 -13.77 -35.47 9.58
N VAL A 386 -12.51 -35.18 9.23
CA VAL A 386 -11.68 -34.14 9.86
C VAL A 386 -11.45 -32.97 8.90
N GLY A 387 -11.14 -31.79 9.43
CA GLY A 387 -10.89 -30.58 8.63
C GLY A 387 -11.51 -29.31 9.22
N PRO A 388 -11.25 -28.13 8.62
CA PRO A 388 -11.66 -26.82 9.13
C PRO A 388 -13.16 -26.60 9.35
N THR A 389 -13.50 -25.43 9.89
CA THR A 389 -14.88 -24.92 9.90
C THR A 389 -15.38 -24.66 8.47
N GLY A 390 -16.69 -24.76 8.24
CA GLY A 390 -17.32 -24.40 6.96
C GLY A 390 -17.07 -25.34 5.76
N VAL A 391 -16.14 -26.31 5.83
CA VAL A 391 -15.81 -27.23 4.70
C VAL A 391 -16.87 -28.31 4.41
N GLY A 392 -17.98 -28.32 5.17
CA GLY A 392 -19.14 -29.18 4.88
C GLY A 392 -19.11 -30.59 5.49
N LYS A 393 -18.35 -30.81 6.58
CA LYS A 393 -18.18 -32.14 7.22
C LYS A 393 -19.51 -32.80 7.61
N THR A 394 -20.34 -32.15 8.43
CA THR A 394 -21.66 -32.66 8.88
C THR A 394 -22.56 -33.10 7.70
N THR A 395 -22.66 -32.27 6.66
CA THR A 395 -23.45 -32.57 5.45
C THR A 395 -22.86 -33.71 4.63
N THR A 396 -21.53 -33.79 4.54
CA THR A 396 -20.81 -34.88 3.86
C THR A 396 -21.01 -36.20 4.59
N LEU A 397 -20.99 -36.18 5.92
CA LEU A 397 -21.23 -37.36 6.74
C LEU A 397 -22.67 -37.86 6.63
N ALA A 398 -23.66 -36.96 6.60
CA ALA A 398 -25.06 -37.33 6.34
C ALA A 398 -25.25 -38.01 4.97
N LYS A 399 -24.56 -37.54 3.93
CA LYS A 399 -24.55 -38.18 2.60
C LYS A 399 -23.88 -39.55 2.60
N LEU A 400 -22.73 -39.68 3.28
CA LEU A 400 -22.06 -40.97 3.45
C LEU A 400 -22.94 -41.95 4.21
N ALA A 401 -23.58 -41.53 5.30
CA ALA A 401 -24.51 -42.35 6.07
C ALA A 401 -25.65 -42.85 5.19
N ALA A 402 -26.30 -41.98 4.42
CA ALA A 402 -27.37 -42.38 3.50
C ALA A 402 -26.88 -43.37 2.43
N ARG A 403 -25.68 -43.16 1.89
CA ARG A 403 -25.05 -44.07 0.91
C ARG A 403 -24.74 -45.45 1.53
N CYS A 404 -24.25 -45.49 2.77
CA CYS A 404 -24.05 -46.73 3.53
C CYS A 404 -25.39 -47.43 3.85
N VAL A 405 -26.41 -46.69 4.30
CA VAL A 405 -27.76 -47.21 4.57
C VAL A 405 -28.37 -47.86 3.34
N ALA A 406 -28.21 -47.25 2.16
CA ALA A 406 -28.69 -47.77 0.88
C ALA A 406 -27.93 -49.01 0.35
N ARG A 407 -26.75 -49.32 0.93
CA ARG A 407 -25.91 -50.46 0.54
C ARG A 407 -25.95 -51.62 1.54
N GLU A 408 -25.92 -51.30 2.84
CA GLU A 408 -25.71 -52.25 3.96
C GLU A 408 -26.93 -52.37 4.88
N GLY A 409 -27.94 -51.50 4.72
CA GLY A 409 -29.07 -51.36 5.64
C GLY A 409 -28.75 -50.47 6.86
N ARG A 410 -29.77 -49.78 7.38
CA ARG A 410 -29.61 -48.80 8.47
C ARG A 410 -29.03 -49.40 9.75
N ASP A 411 -29.34 -50.66 10.04
CA ASP A 411 -28.96 -51.34 11.28
C ASP A 411 -27.45 -51.64 11.33
N GLN A 412 -26.75 -51.59 10.18
CA GLN A 412 -25.29 -51.71 10.05
C GLN A 412 -24.53 -50.39 10.21
N VAL A 413 -25.23 -49.25 10.30
CA VAL A 413 -24.65 -47.91 10.33
C VAL A 413 -24.87 -47.26 11.69
N ALA A 414 -23.90 -46.47 12.15
CA ALA A 414 -24.09 -45.52 13.25
C ALA A 414 -23.39 -44.19 12.95
N MET A 415 -23.93 -43.10 13.49
CA MET A 415 -23.31 -41.78 13.45
C MET A 415 -22.93 -41.31 14.86
N LEU A 416 -21.79 -40.63 14.94
CA LEU A 416 -21.29 -39.97 16.14
C LEU A 416 -20.93 -38.52 15.77
N THR A 417 -20.95 -37.61 16.75
CA THR A 417 -20.39 -36.26 16.58
C THR A 417 -19.58 -35.83 17.79
N THR A 418 -18.45 -35.17 17.55
CA THR A 418 -17.68 -34.44 18.56
C THR A 418 -17.85 -32.92 18.47
N ASP A 419 -18.59 -32.40 17.48
CA ASP A 419 -18.90 -30.96 17.36
C ASP A 419 -19.99 -30.54 18.35
N ASN A 420 -19.62 -30.53 19.63
CA ASN A 420 -20.44 -30.06 20.74
C ASN A 420 -20.31 -28.53 20.97
N PHE A 421 -19.53 -27.83 20.13
CA PHE A 421 -19.25 -26.40 20.25
C PHE A 421 -20.12 -25.55 19.32
N ARG A 422 -20.45 -26.06 18.12
CA ARG A 422 -21.33 -25.37 17.18
C ARG A 422 -22.80 -25.59 17.55
N ILE A 423 -23.46 -24.51 17.99
CA ILE A 423 -24.91 -24.47 18.25
C ILE A 423 -25.66 -25.04 17.03
N GLY A 424 -26.54 -26.02 17.26
CA GLY A 424 -27.33 -26.67 16.20
C GLY A 424 -26.63 -27.83 15.47
N ALA A 425 -25.36 -28.14 15.73
CA ALA A 425 -24.64 -29.20 15.01
C ALA A 425 -25.12 -30.62 15.38
N LEU A 426 -25.35 -30.85 16.67
CA LEU A 426 -25.87 -32.13 17.17
C LEU A 426 -27.31 -32.35 16.68
N GLU A 427 -28.14 -31.31 16.78
CA GLU A 427 -29.53 -31.30 16.33
C GLU A 427 -29.63 -31.54 14.82
N GLN A 428 -28.78 -30.88 14.03
CA GLN A 428 -28.68 -31.08 12.58
C GLN A 428 -28.35 -32.54 12.24
N LEU A 429 -27.38 -33.16 12.93
CA LEU A 429 -27.03 -34.56 12.67
C LEU A 429 -28.11 -35.54 13.17
N GLN A 430 -28.76 -35.25 14.29
CA GLN A 430 -29.89 -36.04 14.81
C GLN A 430 -31.12 -35.99 13.88
N ILE A 431 -31.37 -34.87 13.20
CA ILE A 431 -32.43 -34.79 12.17
C ILE A 431 -32.11 -35.74 11.01
N TYR A 432 -30.88 -35.71 10.49
CA TYR A 432 -30.45 -36.66 9.46
C TYR A 432 -30.53 -38.12 9.93
N GLY A 433 -30.09 -38.42 11.16
CA GLY A 433 -30.18 -39.75 11.76
C GLY A 433 -31.63 -40.25 11.87
N ARG A 434 -32.55 -39.38 12.32
CA ARG A 434 -33.98 -39.69 12.43
C ARG A 434 -34.60 -39.98 11.06
N LEU A 435 -34.26 -39.21 10.03
CA LEU A 435 -34.77 -39.40 8.66
C LEU A 435 -34.28 -40.72 8.04
N MET A 436 -33.06 -41.17 8.35
CA MET A 436 -32.49 -42.43 7.86
C MET A 436 -32.79 -43.65 8.76
N GLY A 437 -33.30 -43.44 9.97
CA GLY A 437 -33.39 -44.47 11.00
C GLY A 437 -32.02 -44.95 11.53
N VAL A 438 -31.01 -44.07 11.52
CA VAL A 438 -29.62 -44.36 11.94
C VAL A 438 -29.35 -43.79 13.34
N PRO A 439 -28.85 -44.59 14.30
CA PRO A 439 -28.54 -44.12 15.64
C PRO A 439 -27.45 -43.05 15.61
N THR A 440 -27.66 -41.95 16.35
CA THR A 440 -26.81 -40.76 16.35
C THR A 440 -26.51 -40.33 17.78
N HIS A 441 -25.23 -40.26 18.17
CA HIS A 441 -24.82 -39.90 19.54
C HIS A 441 -23.81 -38.73 19.56
N SER A 442 -23.85 -37.92 20.62
CA SER A 442 -22.79 -36.96 20.96
C SER A 442 -21.66 -37.66 21.71
N VAL A 443 -20.44 -37.16 21.55
CA VAL A 443 -19.21 -37.67 22.15
C VAL A 443 -18.38 -36.50 22.66
N ARG A 444 -18.08 -36.45 23.96
CA ARG A 444 -17.35 -35.33 24.58
C ARG A 444 -15.85 -35.54 24.71
N ASP A 445 -15.42 -36.78 24.96
CA ASP A 445 -14.02 -37.14 25.23
C ASP A 445 -13.66 -38.53 24.67
N ALA A 446 -12.38 -38.88 24.67
CA ALA A 446 -11.89 -40.16 24.14
C ALA A 446 -12.37 -41.38 24.94
N GLY A 447 -12.67 -41.25 26.23
CA GLY A 447 -13.22 -42.31 27.07
C GLY A 447 -14.72 -42.54 26.88
N GLU A 448 -15.47 -41.50 26.53
CA GLU A 448 -16.84 -41.60 26.01
C GLU A 448 -16.86 -42.21 24.60
N LEU A 449 -15.95 -41.79 23.71
CA LEU A 449 -15.79 -42.36 22.37
C LEU A 449 -15.51 -43.87 22.45
N ARG A 450 -14.55 -44.28 23.30
CA ARG A 450 -14.13 -45.67 23.50
C ARG A 450 -15.27 -46.55 24.04
N ARG A 451 -16.10 -46.04 24.93
CA ARG A 451 -17.28 -46.75 25.45
C ARG A 451 -18.35 -46.92 24.37
N LEU A 452 -18.75 -45.84 23.71
CA LEU A 452 -19.75 -45.88 22.64
C LEU A 452 -19.31 -46.77 21.46
N LEU A 453 -18.02 -46.77 21.10
CA LEU A 453 -17.50 -47.66 20.06
C LEU A 453 -17.49 -49.15 20.47
N ALA A 454 -17.50 -49.47 21.77
CA ALA A 454 -17.71 -50.83 22.25
C ALA A 454 -19.21 -51.20 22.25
N GLU A 455 -20.06 -50.31 22.79
CA GLU A 455 -21.51 -50.47 22.89
C GLU A 455 -22.22 -50.57 21.53
N LEU A 456 -21.70 -49.89 20.50
CA LEU A 456 -22.24 -49.97 19.13
C LEU A 456 -22.10 -51.35 18.47
N GLY A 457 -21.37 -52.28 19.10
CA GLY A 457 -21.38 -53.71 18.78
C GLY A 457 -20.78 -54.08 17.43
N SER A 458 -21.47 -54.97 16.70
CA SER A 458 -21.05 -55.54 15.42
C SER A 458 -21.47 -54.74 14.18
N ARG A 459 -21.81 -53.44 14.34
CA ARG A 459 -22.17 -52.57 13.20
C ARG A 459 -21.01 -52.45 12.23
N LYS A 460 -21.28 -52.70 10.94
CA LYS A 460 -20.27 -52.68 9.88
C LYS A 460 -19.58 -51.31 9.76
N ILE A 461 -20.32 -50.20 9.85
CA ILE A 461 -19.80 -48.85 9.58
C ILE A 461 -20.19 -47.88 10.70
N VAL A 462 -19.20 -47.16 11.24
CA VAL A 462 -19.43 -46.02 12.17
C VAL A 462 -18.80 -44.77 11.58
N LEU A 463 -19.58 -43.69 11.48
CA LEU A 463 -19.16 -42.40 10.94
C LEU A 463 -19.11 -41.34 12.04
N ILE A 464 -18.02 -40.60 12.16
CA ILE A 464 -17.80 -39.55 13.17
C ILE A 464 -17.67 -38.18 12.50
N ASP A 465 -18.56 -37.25 12.83
CA ASP A 465 -18.42 -35.83 12.48
C ASP A 465 -17.58 -35.13 13.56
N THR A 466 -16.65 -34.26 13.18
CA THR A 466 -15.78 -33.59 14.14
C THR A 466 -15.93 -32.08 14.14
N THR A 467 -15.64 -31.46 15.29
CA THR A 467 -15.49 -30.00 15.42
C THR A 467 -14.59 -29.46 14.31
N GLY A 468 -15.01 -28.38 13.65
CA GLY A 468 -14.15 -27.66 12.71
C GLY A 468 -13.03 -26.93 13.44
N ILE A 469 -11.77 -27.25 13.13
CA ILE A 469 -10.60 -26.60 13.75
C ILE A 469 -9.73 -25.98 12.65
N SER A 470 -9.32 -24.73 12.85
CA SER A 470 -8.41 -24.04 11.92
C SER A 470 -7.10 -24.82 11.78
N GLN A 471 -6.56 -24.91 10.57
CA GLN A 471 -5.28 -25.57 10.31
C GLN A 471 -4.07 -24.91 11.00
N ARG A 472 -4.26 -23.69 11.52
CA ARG A 472 -3.27 -22.93 12.30
C ARG A 472 -3.49 -23.01 13.81
N ASP A 473 -4.46 -23.81 14.28
CA ASP A 473 -4.78 -23.98 15.70
C ASP A 473 -4.19 -25.29 16.25
N ARG A 474 -3.60 -25.23 17.45
CA ARG A 474 -2.99 -26.37 18.15
C ARG A 474 -3.98 -27.52 18.40
N HIS A 475 -5.28 -27.20 18.55
CA HIS A 475 -6.31 -28.20 18.86
C HIS A 475 -6.51 -29.23 17.72
N VAL A 476 -5.92 -29.04 16.52
CA VAL A 476 -5.87 -30.08 15.46
C VAL A 476 -5.15 -31.34 15.95
N ALA A 477 -4.03 -31.19 16.68
CA ALA A 477 -3.29 -32.33 17.23
C ALA A 477 -4.07 -33.01 18.37
N GLU A 478 -4.79 -32.23 19.19
CA GLU A 478 -5.64 -32.74 20.27
C GLU A 478 -6.83 -33.54 19.72
N GLN A 479 -7.46 -33.08 18.62
CA GLN A 479 -8.49 -33.85 17.91
C GLN A 479 -7.92 -35.15 17.31
N ALA A 480 -6.72 -35.14 16.76
CA ALA A 480 -6.08 -36.36 16.26
C ALA A 480 -5.85 -37.38 17.39
N ALA A 481 -5.27 -36.95 18.52
CA ALA A 481 -5.03 -37.79 19.68
C ALA A 481 -6.32 -38.40 20.25
N MET A 482 -7.39 -37.60 20.38
CA MET A 482 -8.72 -38.07 20.82
C MET A 482 -9.26 -39.21 19.95
N LEU A 483 -9.05 -39.15 18.63
CA LEU A 483 -9.51 -40.17 17.69
C LEU A 483 -8.60 -41.41 17.68
N CYS A 484 -7.30 -41.28 17.97
CA CYS A 484 -6.40 -42.41 18.15
C CYS A 484 -6.69 -43.19 19.46
N ASP A 485 -7.00 -42.47 20.55
CA ASP A 485 -7.34 -43.07 21.85
C ASP A 485 -8.75 -43.71 21.89
N ALA A 486 -9.47 -43.74 20.78
CA ALA A 486 -10.81 -44.31 20.64
C ALA A 486 -10.89 -45.83 20.89
N GLY A 487 -9.77 -46.56 20.98
CA GLY A 487 -9.73 -48.01 21.27
C GLY A 487 -10.18 -48.93 20.12
N LYS A 488 -10.56 -48.37 18.97
CA LYS A 488 -10.65 -49.02 17.66
C LYS A 488 -9.95 -48.11 16.65
N THR A 489 -9.36 -48.65 15.59
CA THR A 489 -8.72 -47.85 14.53
C THR A 489 -9.72 -46.91 13.85
N VAL A 490 -9.53 -45.60 14.01
CA VAL A 490 -10.37 -44.56 13.38
C VAL A 490 -9.68 -44.02 12.13
N ARG A 491 -10.21 -44.36 10.96
CA ARG A 491 -9.70 -43.90 9.67
C ARG A 491 -10.11 -42.44 9.45
N ARG A 492 -9.17 -41.51 9.59
CA ARG A 492 -9.40 -40.07 9.41
C ARG A 492 -9.50 -39.75 7.91
N LEU A 493 -10.57 -39.09 7.47
CA LEU A 493 -10.75 -38.60 6.10
C LEU A 493 -10.79 -37.07 6.11
N LEU A 494 -9.86 -36.44 5.39
CA LEU A 494 -9.72 -34.99 5.34
C LEU A 494 -10.74 -34.36 4.36
N VAL A 495 -11.57 -33.45 4.85
CA VAL A 495 -12.57 -32.76 4.02
C VAL A 495 -11.96 -31.46 3.47
N LEU A 496 -11.78 -31.41 2.14
CA LEU A 496 -11.15 -30.30 1.42
C LEU A 496 -12.19 -29.49 0.64
N ASN A 497 -12.18 -28.16 0.78
CA ASN A 497 -13.08 -27.26 0.05
C ASN A 497 -12.52 -26.92 -1.34
N ALA A 498 -13.19 -27.33 -2.41
CA ALA A 498 -12.77 -27.04 -3.80
C ALA A 498 -12.72 -25.52 -4.11
N ALA A 499 -13.51 -24.71 -3.40
CA ALA A 499 -13.52 -23.25 -3.57
C ALA A 499 -12.43 -22.51 -2.75
N SER A 500 -11.54 -23.23 -2.03
CA SER A 500 -10.42 -22.63 -1.31
C SER A 500 -9.20 -22.39 -2.22
N GLN A 501 -8.37 -21.41 -1.88
CA GLN A 501 -7.08 -21.17 -2.53
C GLN A 501 -6.10 -22.34 -2.30
N GLY A 502 -5.19 -22.56 -3.27
CA GLY A 502 -4.20 -23.64 -3.23
C GLY A 502 -3.35 -23.65 -1.96
N ASP A 503 -2.82 -22.49 -1.55
CA ASP A 503 -1.98 -22.39 -0.35
C ASP A 503 -2.76 -22.72 0.93
N THR A 504 -4.05 -22.36 0.99
CA THR A 504 -4.93 -22.75 2.11
C THR A 504 -5.19 -24.25 2.12
N LEU A 505 -5.38 -24.87 0.95
CA LEU A 505 -5.52 -26.31 0.84
C LEU A 505 -4.22 -27.05 1.20
N ASP A 506 -3.07 -26.46 0.90
CA ASP A 506 -1.75 -26.99 1.26
C ASP A 506 -1.50 -26.93 2.78
N GLU A 507 -1.78 -25.79 3.42
CA GLU A 507 -1.74 -25.69 4.89
C GLU A 507 -2.66 -26.71 5.57
N VAL A 508 -3.89 -26.86 5.06
CA VAL A 508 -4.88 -27.80 5.61
C VAL A 508 -4.41 -29.25 5.44
N ALA A 509 -3.89 -29.61 4.27
CA ALA A 509 -3.33 -30.93 4.03
C ALA A 509 -2.08 -31.19 4.89
N HIS A 510 -1.19 -30.22 5.06
CA HIS A 510 -0.01 -30.35 5.90
C HIS A 510 -0.36 -30.53 7.39
N ALA A 511 -1.22 -29.67 7.94
CA ALA A 511 -1.55 -29.65 9.36
C ALA A 511 -2.35 -30.90 9.81
N TYR A 512 -3.29 -31.38 9.00
CA TYR A 512 -4.10 -32.55 9.36
C TYR A 512 -3.39 -33.89 9.15
N ARG A 513 -2.33 -33.93 8.31
CA ARG A 513 -1.49 -35.12 8.13
C ARG A 513 -0.44 -35.26 9.23
N ASN A 514 0.28 -34.19 9.54
CA ASN A 514 1.41 -34.17 10.48
C ASN A 514 0.98 -34.13 11.97
N GLY A 515 -0.12 -34.82 12.31
CA GLY A 515 -0.61 -34.99 13.67
C GLY A 515 0.05 -36.16 14.43
N VAL A 516 -0.32 -36.33 15.69
CA VAL A 516 0.08 -37.50 16.48
C VAL A 516 -0.81 -38.69 16.11
N GLY A 517 -0.21 -39.78 15.62
CA GLY A 517 -0.91 -41.03 15.30
C GLY A 517 -0.70 -41.51 13.85
N GLU A 518 -1.67 -42.28 13.33
CA GLU A 518 -1.72 -42.67 11.92
C GLU A 518 -2.11 -41.47 11.03
N ASP A 519 -1.53 -41.37 9.83
CA ASP A 519 -1.88 -40.36 8.82
C ASP A 519 -3.35 -40.47 8.38
N VAL A 520 -3.89 -39.45 7.69
CA VAL A 520 -5.25 -39.53 7.14
C VAL A 520 -5.32 -40.60 6.04
N ALA A 521 -6.37 -41.40 6.06
CA ALA A 521 -6.57 -42.51 5.11
C ALA A 521 -6.93 -42.04 3.68
N GLY A 522 -7.32 -40.76 3.54
CA GLY A 522 -7.74 -40.17 2.28
C GLY A 522 -8.44 -38.83 2.50
N CYS A 523 -9.06 -38.31 1.44
CA CYS A 523 -9.80 -37.05 1.47
C CYS A 523 -11.16 -37.14 0.76
N ILE A 524 -12.00 -36.15 1.01
CA ILE A 524 -13.25 -35.90 0.29
C ILE A 524 -13.24 -34.45 -0.15
N ILE A 525 -13.42 -34.19 -1.44
CA ILE A 525 -13.46 -32.83 -1.97
C ILE A 525 -14.91 -32.34 -2.00
N THR A 526 -15.17 -31.19 -1.40
CA THR A 526 -16.52 -30.62 -1.25
C THR A 526 -16.65 -29.32 -2.03
N LYS A 527 -17.91 -28.91 -2.26
CA LYS A 527 -18.27 -27.64 -2.90
C LYS A 527 -17.82 -27.49 -4.36
N LEU A 528 -17.88 -28.57 -5.14
CA LEU A 528 -17.58 -28.55 -6.59
C LEU A 528 -18.63 -27.79 -7.43
N ASP A 529 -19.63 -27.21 -6.77
CA ASP A 529 -20.65 -26.29 -7.26
C ASP A 529 -20.38 -24.82 -6.91
N GLU A 530 -19.62 -24.54 -5.83
CA GLU A 530 -19.15 -23.19 -5.47
C GLU A 530 -17.77 -22.86 -6.10
N ALA A 531 -17.01 -23.88 -6.51
CA ALA A 531 -15.64 -23.73 -7.01
C ALA A 531 -15.57 -23.19 -8.44
N SER A 532 -14.72 -22.19 -8.67
CA SER A 532 -14.44 -21.64 -10.01
C SER A 532 -13.43 -22.46 -10.81
N ARG A 533 -12.54 -23.19 -10.14
CA ARG A 533 -11.55 -24.13 -10.69
C ARG A 533 -11.34 -25.30 -9.73
N LEU A 534 -10.93 -26.45 -10.25
CA LEU A 534 -10.65 -27.65 -9.43
C LEU A 534 -9.17 -27.99 -9.30
N GLY A 535 -8.29 -27.45 -10.16
CA GLY A 535 -6.88 -27.81 -10.22
C GLY A 535 -6.17 -27.74 -8.87
N ALA A 536 -6.43 -26.72 -8.05
CA ALA A 536 -5.79 -26.56 -6.74
C ALA A 536 -6.11 -27.69 -5.74
N ALA A 537 -7.34 -28.23 -5.75
CA ALA A 537 -7.73 -29.34 -4.89
C ALA A 537 -7.17 -30.68 -5.38
N LEU A 538 -7.10 -30.87 -6.70
CA LEU A 538 -6.54 -32.07 -7.33
C LEU A 538 -5.00 -32.10 -7.22
N ASP A 539 -4.36 -30.95 -7.41
CA ASP A 539 -2.93 -30.68 -7.17
C ASP A 539 -2.54 -31.01 -5.72
N THR A 540 -3.33 -30.54 -4.75
CA THR A 540 -3.13 -30.86 -3.33
C THR A 540 -3.26 -32.37 -3.09
N ALA A 541 -4.27 -33.03 -3.67
CA ALA A 541 -4.46 -34.47 -3.53
C ALA A 541 -3.29 -35.28 -4.13
N ILE A 542 -2.78 -34.88 -5.31
CA ILE A 542 -1.60 -35.49 -5.96
C ILE A 542 -0.35 -35.30 -5.09
N ARG A 543 -0.02 -34.06 -4.72
CA ARG A 543 1.23 -33.73 -4.02
C ARG A 543 1.29 -34.30 -2.60
N HIS A 544 0.16 -34.33 -1.88
CA HIS A 544 0.07 -34.95 -0.56
C HIS A 544 -0.24 -36.45 -0.62
N ARG A 545 -0.44 -37.02 -1.81
CA ARG A 545 -0.81 -38.44 -2.05
C ARG A 545 -2.04 -38.85 -1.24
N LEU A 546 -3.07 -38.00 -1.21
CA LEU A 546 -4.32 -38.22 -0.48
C LEU A 546 -5.36 -38.89 -1.39
N PRO A 547 -5.70 -40.18 -1.21
CA PRO A 547 -6.74 -40.82 -2.01
C PRO A 547 -8.07 -40.09 -1.87
N ILE A 548 -8.59 -39.57 -2.97
CA ILE A 548 -9.92 -38.96 -2.99
C ILE A 548 -10.94 -40.11 -2.96
N HIS A 549 -11.78 -40.16 -1.93
CA HIS A 549 -12.84 -41.17 -1.83
C HIS A 549 -14.09 -40.72 -2.59
N TYR A 550 -14.55 -39.50 -2.32
CA TYR A 550 -15.80 -38.96 -2.86
C TYR A 550 -15.65 -37.49 -3.22
N MET A 551 -16.60 -36.98 -4.01
CA MET A 551 -16.79 -35.56 -4.26
C MET A 551 -18.23 -35.11 -3.96
N SER A 552 -18.40 -33.94 -3.34
CA SER A 552 -19.71 -33.36 -3.03
C SER A 552 -20.02 -32.20 -3.99
N VAL A 553 -20.94 -32.46 -4.92
CA VAL A 553 -21.33 -31.58 -6.05
C VAL A 553 -22.53 -30.67 -5.73
N GLY A 554 -22.68 -30.31 -4.46
CA GLY A 554 -23.69 -29.35 -3.98
C GLY A 554 -24.52 -29.86 -2.82
N GLN A 555 -25.63 -29.18 -2.52
CA GLN A 555 -26.18 -29.17 -1.16
C GLN A 555 -27.15 -30.33 -0.82
N LYS A 556 -27.79 -30.98 -1.81
CA LYS A 556 -28.82 -32.00 -1.54
C LYS A 556 -28.24 -33.28 -0.92
N VAL A 557 -29.02 -33.90 -0.03
CA VAL A 557 -28.70 -35.16 0.66
C VAL A 557 -29.85 -36.14 0.40
N PRO A 558 -29.58 -37.34 -0.16
CA PRO A 558 -28.27 -37.95 -0.38
C PRO A 558 -27.57 -37.59 -1.70
N GLU A 559 -28.26 -36.98 -2.65
CA GLU A 559 -27.98 -37.17 -4.09
C GLU A 559 -26.66 -36.54 -4.56
N HIS A 560 -26.23 -35.42 -3.97
CA HIS A 560 -25.03 -34.71 -4.43
C HIS A 560 -23.74 -35.28 -3.81
N LEU A 561 -23.55 -36.61 -3.85
CA LEU A 561 -22.31 -37.29 -3.46
C LEU A 561 -21.92 -38.34 -4.51
N GLU A 562 -20.83 -38.07 -5.22
CA GLU A 562 -20.30 -38.92 -6.29
C GLU A 562 -19.02 -39.64 -5.82
N LEU A 563 -18.80 -40.87 -6.29
CA LEU A 563 -17.53 -41.59 -6.08
C LEU A 563 -16.43 -40.89 -6.89
N ALA A 564 -15.24 -40.72 -6.32
CA ALA A 564 -14.14 -40.07 -7.01
C ALA A 564 -13.64 -40.91 -8.20
N ARG A 565 -13.57 -40.29 -9.38
CA ARG A 565 -13.10 -40.90 -10.63
C ARG A 565 -12.01 -40.03 -11.24
N PRO A 566 -10.80 -40.53 -11.55
CA PRO A 566 -9.69 -39.67 -11.97
C PRO A 566 -9.96 -39.00 -13.31
N ASP A 567 -10.50 -39.77 -14.26
CA ASP A 567 -10.94 -39.30 -15.58
C ASP A 567 -11.96 -38.16 -15.44
N ALA A 568 -13.06 -38.40 -14.73
CA ALA A 568 -14.13 -37.43 -14.56
C ALA A 568 -13.68 -36.16 -13.81
N LEU A 569 -12.77 -36.28 -12.83
CA LEU A 569 -12.23 -35.12 -12.09
C LEU A 569 -11.32 -34.24 -12.95
N ILE A 570 -10.42 -34.85 -13.73
CA ILE A 570 -9.50 -34.12 -14.61
C ILE A 570 -10.26 -33.51 -15.79
N ASP A 571 -11.20 -34.24 -16.41
CA ASP A 571 -12.06 -33.70 -17.48
C ASP A 571 -12.91 -32.52 -16.99
N ARG A 572 -13.48 -32.61 -15.78
CA ARG A 572 -14.23 -31.51 -15.15
C ARG A 572 -13.34 -30.30 -14.85
N ALA A 573 -12.07 -30.50 -14.47
CA ALA A 573 -11.13 -29.41 -14.23
C ALA A 573 -10.82 -28.63 -15.52
N PHE A 574 -10.59 -29.32 -16.64
CA PHE A 574 -10.37 -28.66 -17.95
C PHE A 574 -11.64 -28.02 -18.51
N ALA A 575 -12.80 -28.70 -18.46
CA ALA A 575 -14.07 -28.16 -18.94
C ALA A 575 -14.57 -26.92 -18.17
N MET A 576 -13.99 -26.61 -16.99
CA MET A 576 -14.23 -25.37 -16.25
C MET A 576 -13.34 -24.20 -16.70
N VAL A 577 -12.28 -24.45 -17.47
CA VAL A 577 -11.48 -23.41 -18.15
C VAL A 577 -12.23 -22.85 -19.36
N GLU A 578 -12.75 -23.74 -20.22
CA GLU A 578 -13.46 -23.38 -21.45
C GLU A 578 -14.67 -22.46 -21.22
N ARG A 579 -15.31 -22.61 -20.06
CA ARG A 579 -16.52 -21.85 -19.67
C ARG A 579 -16.22 -20.45 -19.12
N ALA A 580 -15.01 -20.21 -18.61
CA ALA A 580 -14.63 -18.93 -18.02
C ALA A 580 -13.10 -18.77 -18.02
N ARG A 581 -12.59 -17.75 -18.73
CA ARG A 581 -11.16 -17.40 -18.74
C ARG A 581 -10.69 -16.99 -17.33
N ALA A 582 -9.45 -17.30 -16.98
CA ALA A 582 -8.92 -16.94 -15.65
C ALA A 582 -8.70 -15.43 -15.51
N LEU A 583 -8.94 -14.92 -14.30
CA LEU A 583 -8.59 -13.55 -13.92
C LEU A 583 -7.12 -13.40 -13.47
N TYR A 584 -6.49 -14.51 -13.07
CA TYR A 584 -5.18 -14.53 -12.40
C TYR A 584 -4.11 -15.39 -13.10
N THR A 585 -4.43 -16.02 -14.23
CA THR A 585 -3.40 -16.66 -15.08
C THR A 585 -2.77 -15.57 -15.97
N PRO A 586 -1.44 -15.44 -16.03
CA PRO A 586 -0.80 -14.56 -17.01
C PRO A 586 -1.20 -14.95 -18.43
N SER A 587 -1.55 -13.96 -19.26
CA SER A 587 -1.84 -14.17 -20.68
C SER A 587 -0.57 -14.53 -21.46
N GLU A 588 -0.70 -14.84 -22.75
CA GLU A 588 0.45 -15.12 -23.63
C GLU A 588 1.44 -13.95 -23.68
N ALA A 589 0.96 -12.70 -23.63
CA ALA A 589 1.81 -11.51 -23.56
C ALA A 589 2.51 -11.39 -22.19
N ASP A 590 1.81 -11.72 -21.10
CA ASP A 590 2.38 -11.69 -19.75
C ASP A 590 3.40 -12.81 -19.55
N LEU A 591 3.14 -14.01 -20.06
CA LEU A 591 4.10 -15.13 -20.06
C LEU A 591 5.32 -14.84 -20.94
N ALA A 592 5.13 -14.23 -22.13
CA ALA A 592 6.24 -13.78 -22.96
C ALA A 592 7.10 -12.73 -22.23
N SER A 593 6.47 -11.80 -21.49
CA SER A 593 7.17 -10.84 -20.63
C SER A 593 7.93 -11.55 -19.50
N LEU A 594 7.26 -12.42 -18.73
CA LEU A 594 7.83 -13.14 -17.58
C LEU A 594 8.94 -14.13 -17.96
N TRP A 595 8.90 -14.70 -19.17
CA TRP A 595 9.95 -15.58 -19.69
C TRP A 595 11.09 -14.82 -20.40
N SER A 596 10.85 -13.60 -20.89
CA SER A 596 11.93 -12.71 -21.33
C SER A 596 12.85 -12.29 -20.16
N SER A 597 12.31 -12.26 -18.94
CA SER A 597 13.04 -12.06 -17.67
C SER A 597 13.56 -13.34 -17.00
N ALA A 598 13.39 -14.52 -17.62
CA ALA A 598 13.76 -15.81 -17.01
C ALA A 598 15.08 -16.42 -17.52
N LYS A 599 15.96 -15.60 -18.12
CA LYS A 599 17.32 -15.98 -18.53
C LYS A 599 18.32 -14.95 -18.04
N GLU A 600 19.44 -15.41 -17.50
CA GLU A 600 20.63 -14.57 -17.32
C GLU A 600 21.02 -13.97 -18.68
N THR A 601 21.32 -12.67 -18.68
CA THR A 601 21.37 -11.85 -19.88
C THR A 601 22.63 -12.07 -20.73
N PRO A 602 22.49 -12.40 -22.03
CA PRO A 602 23.17 -11.65 -23.08
C PRO A 602 22.43 -10.32 -23.28
N ALA A 603 23.16 -9.21 -23.34
CA ALA A 603 22.57 -7.87 -23.28
C ALA A 603 21.50 -7.61 -24.37
N VAL A 604 20.23 -7.49 -23.97
CA VAL A 604 19.19 -6.88 -24.79
C VAL A 604 19.45 -5.38 -24.87
N ASP A 605 19.65 -4.89 -26.08
CA ASP A 605 19.87 -3.48 -26.42
C ASP A 605 18.96 -2.53 -25.63
N PRO A 606 19.51 -1.59 -24.83
CA PRO A 606 18.72 -0.61 -24.09
C PRO A 606 17.69 0.14 -24.94
N ALA A 607 17.99 0.45 -26.20
CA ALA A 607 17.07 1.16 -27.10
C ALA A 607 15.76 0.38 -27.30
N ARG A 608 15.83 -0.96 -27.39
CA ARG A 608 14.66 -1.81 -27.60
C ARG A 608 13.77 -1.91 -26.36
N ARG A 609 14.34 -1.79 -25.16
CA ARG A 609 13.58 -1.74 -23.89
C ARG A 609 12.90 -0.39 -23.70
N ARG A 610 13.58 0.71 -24.06
CA ARG A 610 12.99 2.06 -24.06
C ARG A 610 11.84 2.19 -25.05
N GLN A 611 11.91 1.56 -26.23
CA GLN A 611 10.76 1.48 -27.15
C GLN A 611 9.55 0.75 -26.54
N LEU A 612 9.77 -0.32 -25.77
CA LEU A 612 8.68 -1.02 -25.08
C LEU A 612 8.07 -0.15 -23.97
N LEU A 613 8.90 0.53 -23.16
CA LEU A 613 8.41 1.55 -22.20
C LEU A 613 7.62 2.66 -22.90
N ALA A 614 8.09 3.18 -24.03
CA ALA A 614 7.37 4.20 -24.79
C ALA A 614 5.98 3.71 -25.21
N SER A 615 5.88 2.47 -25.72
CA SER A 615 4.60 1.87 -26.10
C SER A 615 3.64 1.59 -24.93
N ALA A 616 4.16 1.46 -23.71
CA ALA A 616 3.37 1.25 -22.49
C ALA A 616 2.94 2.57 -21.82
N ILE A 617 3.78 3.62 -21.90
CA ILE A 617 3.52 4.93 -21.30
C ILE A 617 2.66 5.81 -22.21
N LEU A 618 2.79 5.67 -23.53
CA LEU A 618 2.13 6.54 -24.50
C LEU A 618 1.21 5.72 -25.42
N ARG A 619 -0.11 6.00 -25.35
CA ARG A 619 -1.11 5.35 -26.22
C ARG A 619 -0.85 5.65 -27.70
N PRO A 620 -1.16 4.71 -28.61
CA PRO A 620 -1.00 4.93 -30.04
C PRO A 620 -1.96 6.00 -30.56
N GLN A 621 -1.43 7.19 -30.82
CA GLN A 621 -1.94 8.09 -31.85
C GLN A 621 -1.06 7.93 -33.11
N GLY A 622 -1.58 8.34 -34.27
CA GLY A 622 -1.02 7.99 -35.59
C GLY A 622 0.48 8.31 -35.75
N GLY A 623 1.17 7.55 -36.60
CA GLY A 623 2.63 7.30 -36.55
C GLY A 623 3.61 8.48 -36.45
N ALA A 624 3.21 9.73 -36.74
CA ALA A 624 4.01 10.91 -36.42
C ALA A 624 4.10 11.13 -34.89
N ALA A 625 2.96 11.06 -34.19
CA ALA A 625 2.87 11.21 -32.74
C ALA A 625 3.60 10.09 -31.98
N ALA A 626 3.78 8.91 -32.59
CA ALA A 626 4.55 7.81 -32.00
C ALA A 626 6.07 8.09 -31.93
N VAL A 627 6.61 8.88 -32.87
CA VAL A 627 8.02 9.30 -32.86
C VAL A 627 8.22 10.41 -31.82
N GLU A 628 7.33 11.40 -31.81
CA GLU A 628 7.29 12.46 -30.80
C GLU A 628 7.12 11.88 -29.38
N ALA A 629 6.27 10.85 -29.21
CA ALA A 629 6.11 10.11 -27.96
C ALA A 629 7.40 9.42 -27.49
N ALA A 630 8.12 8.75 -28.39
CA ALA A 630 9.38 8.10 -28.05
C ALA A 630 10.46 9.12 -27.65
N GLN A 631 10.59 10.22 -28.39
CA GLN A 631 11.52 11.32 -28.09
C GLN A 631 11.24 11.91 -26.69
N ASN A 632 9.98 12.21 -26.38
CA ASN A 632 9.55 12.70 -25.06
C ASN A 632 9.86 11.71 -23.92
N LEU A 633 9.93 10.40 -24.18
CA LEU A 633 10.38 9.44 -23.17
C LEU A 633 11.90 9.48 -22.97
N ASP A 634 12.70 9.39 -24.03
CA ASP A 634 14.18 9.44 -23.89
C ASP A 634 14.61 10.75 -23.20
N ASP A 635 14.02 11.89 -23.54
CA ASP A 635 14.27 13.17 -22.86
C ASP A 635 13.83 13.15 -21.38
N THR A 636 12.76 12.42 -21.06
CA THR A 636 12.31 12.20 -19.68
C THR A 636 13.26 11.31 -18.87
N LEU A 637 13.79 10.23 -19.47
CA LEU A 637 14.78 9.36 -18.83
C LEU A 637 16.09 10.12 -18.59
N ASN A 638 16.59 10.80 -19.62
CA ASN A 638 17.78 11.63 -19.54
C ASN A 638 17.65 12.70 -18.44
N TRP A 639 16.47 13.31 -18.25
CA TRP A 639 16.24 14.25 -17.15
C TRP A 639 16.20 13.57 -15.78
N LEU A 640 15.47 12.45 -15.64
CA LEU A 640 15.32 11.75 -14.35
C LEU A 640 16.64 11.18 -13.82
N ASP A 641 17.52 10.73 -14.71
CA ASP A 641 18.84 10.18 -14.35
C ASP A 641 19.94 11.26 -14.23
N SER A 642 19.70 12.50 -14.71
CA SER A 642 20.64 13.64 -14.57
C SER A 642 20.27 14.61 -13.45
N ASP A 643 19.00 14.72 -13.06
CA ASP A 643 18.61 15.48 -11.86
C ASP A 643 19.07 14.74 -10.59
N LEU A 644 19.91 15.42 -9.79
CA LEU A 644 20.56 14.83 -8.63
C LEU A 644 19.57 14.31 -7.58
N ALA A 645 18.43 14.96 -7.40
CA ALA A 645 17.42 14.52 -6.44
C ALA A 645 16.61 13.33 -6.97
N CYS A 646 16.25 13.34 -8.25
CA CYS A 646 15.49 12.26 -8.88
C CYS A 646 16.33 10.98 -9.05
N ALA A 647 17.57 11.08 -9.52
CA ALA A 647 18.49 9.96 -9.61
C ALA A 647 18.80 9.38 -8.22
N ARG A 648 18.97 10.25 -7.20
CA ARG A 648 19.21 9.79 -5.83
C ARG A 648 17.99 9.12 -5.21
N ALA A 649 16.80 9.68 -5.37
CA ALA A 649 15.56 9.08 -4.88
C ALA A 649 15.25 7.75 -5.58
N ARG A 650 15.57 7.61 -6.87
CA ARG A 650 15.51 6.32 -7.60
C ARG A 650 16.46 5.29 -6.99
N ALA A 651 17.72 5.65 -6.74
CA ALA A 651 18.71 4.77 -6.13
C ALA A 651 18.32 4.34 -4.69
N SER A 652 17.89 5.27 -3.84
CA SER A 652 17.38 4.95 -2.51
C SER A 652 16.09 4.13 -2.55
N TRP A 653 15.23 4.29 -3.58
CA TRP A 653 14.03 3.48 -3.74
C TRP A 653 14.36 2.02 -4.09
N ARG A 654 15.32 1.78 -5.00
CA ARG A 654 15.86 0.43 -5.28
C ARG A 654 16.29 -0.26 -3.97
N GLU A 655 17.14 0.41 -3.19
CA GLU A 655 17.66 -0.11 -1.92
C GLU A 655 16.60 -0.28 -0.81
N TYR A 656 15.55 0.55 -0.83
CA TYR A 656 14.40 0.42 0.06
C TYR A 656 13.56 -0.84 -0.24
N VAL A 657 13.52 -1.28 -1.51
CA VAL A 657 12.70 -2.40 -2.00
C VAL A 657 13.48 -3.73 -2.14
N SER A 658 14.75 -3.70 -2.57
CA SER A 658 15.54 -4.90 -2.86
C SER A 658 15.78 -5.75 -1.62
N ASP A 659 16.08 -5.10 -0.50
CA ASP A 659 16.33 -5.75 0.77
C ASP A 659 15.07 -5.72 1.65
N GLY A 660 14.40 -6.88 1.73
CA GLY A 660 13.33 -7.15 2.68
C GLY A 660 13.80 -6.95 4.12
N ALA A 661 13.58 -5.75 4.66
CA ALA A 661 14.08 -5.24 5.94
C ALA A 661 15.62 -5.23 6.15
N GLY A 662 16.44 -5.61 5.15
CA GLY A 662 17.89 -5.78 5.29
C GLY A 662 18.72 -4.48 5.25
N SER A 663 18.49 -3.62 4.26
CA SER A 663 19.26 -2.38 4.05
C SER A 663 19.21 -1.44 5.26
N SER A 664 20.37 -0.93 5.66
CA SER A 664 20.50 -0.15 6.90
C SER A 664 20.00 1.28 6.74
N LEU A 665 19.64 1.92 7.86
CA LEU A 665 19.34 3.35 7.90
C LEU A 665 20.51 4.24 7.47
N SER A 666 21.76 3.76 7.63
CA SER A 666 22.93 4.51 7.19
C SER A 666 23.07 4.44 5.66
N ALA A 667 22.92 3.27 5.04
CA ALA A 667 23.11 3.11 3.59
C ALA A 667 22.15 4.01 2.78
N LEU A 668 20.87 4.07 3.19
CA LEU A 668 19.85 4.98 2.64
C LEU A 668 20.11 6.49 2.88
N ALA A 669 21.12 6.87 3.67
CA ALA A 669 21.45 8.25 4.04
C ALA A 669 22.89 8.69 3.65
N ASP A 670 23.85 7.77 3.69
CA ASP A 670 25.29 8.02 3.55
C ASP A 670 25.68 8.49 2.15
N GLU A 671 25.13 7.88 1.10
CA GLU A 671 25.37 8.28 -0.30
C GLU A 671 24.57 9.53 -0.74
N PRO A 672 23.32 9.76 -0.31
CA PRO A 672 22.70 11.09 -0.42
C PRO A 672 23.53 12.22 0.22
N LEU A 673 24.13 11.98 1.39
CA LEU A 673 25.07 12.91 2.02
C LEU A 673 26.38 13.04 1.24
N ALA A 674 26.93 11.93 0.72
CA ALA A 674 28.15 11.96 -0.07
C ALA A 674 27.98 12.71 -1.39
N MET A 675 26.85 12.52 -2.07
CA MET A 675 26.45 13.32 -3.23
C MET A 675 26.37 14.81 -2.86
N ALA A 676 25.67 15.17 -1.78
CA ALA A 676 25.58 16.57 -1.34
C ALA A 676 26.96 17.20 -1.02
N ARG A 677 27.96 16.42 -0.58
CA ARG A 677 29.36 16.87 -0.41
C ARG A 677 30.10 17.01 -1.75
N ARG A 678 29.93 16.08 -2.69
CA ARG A 678 30.61 16.09 -4.01
C ARG A 678 30.08 17.21 -4.92
N GLU A 679 28.77 17.36 -5.02
CA GLU A 679 28.12 18.26 -5.97
C GLU A 679 27.98 19.71 -5.46
N PHE A 680 28.37 19.97 -4.19
CA PHE A 680 28.22 21.27 -3.54
C PHE A 680 28.77 22.44 -4.39
N SER A 681 30.00 22.31 -4.89
CA SER A 681 30.70 23.36 -5.64
C SER A 681 30.18 23.56 -7.07
N ALA A 682 29.43 22.61 -7.62
CA ALA A 682 28.77 22.73 -8.92
C ALA A 682 27.40 23.40 -8.79
N VAL A 683 26.59 22.97 -7.80
CA VAL A 683 25.17 23.36 -7.70
C VAL A 683 24.96 24.62 -6.85
N CYS A 684 25.76 24.83 -5.80
CA CYS A 684 25.64 25.98 -4.89
C CYS A 684 26.56 27.14 -5.31
N GLY A 685 26.23 28.36 -4.91
CA GLY A 685 27.05 29.55 -5.11
C GLY A 685 28.06 29.78 -3.98
N ARG A 686 27.59 29.75 -2.73
CA ARG A 686 28.40 29.94 -1.51
C ARG A 686 27.95 29.08 -0.33
N HIS A 687 26.69 28.68 -0.24
CA HIS A 687 26.14 27.98 0.93
C HIS A 687 25.22 26.81 0.54
N LEU A 688 25.23 25.76 1.35
CA LEU A 688 24.23 24.70 1.32
C LEU A 688 23.17 25.01 2.38
N LEU A 689 21.93 25.21 1.96
CA LEU A 689 20.81 25.51 2.86
C LEU A 689 20.23 24.21 3.41
N VAL A 690 20.02 24.18 4.72
CA VAL A 690 19.32 23.10 5.41
C VAL A 690 17.94 23.63 5.82
N MET A 691 16.92 23.32 5.02
CA MET A 691 15.54 23.67 5.34
C MET A 691 15.03 22.76 6.46
N HIS A 692 14.68 23.33 7.61
CA HIS A 692 13.98 22.61 8.68
C HIS A 692 12.50 22.98 8.69
N GLY A 693 11.65 21.96 8.79
CA GLY A 693 10.20 22.12 8.79
C GLY A 693 9.49 20.94 9.45
N LYS A 694 8.17 21.01 9.52
CA LYS A 694 7.32 19.99 10.14
C LYS A 694 6.05 19.74 9.33
N VAL A 695 5.58 18.49 9.30
CA VAL A 695 4.31 18.12 8.67
C VAL A 695 3.55 17.10 9.52
N GLY A 696 2.23 17.27 9.61
CA GLY A 696 1.35 16.33 10.31
C GLY A 696 1.08 15.08 9.46
N MET A 697 1.31 13.91 10.04
CA MET A 697 1.22 12.62 9.36
C MET A 697 -0.16 11.98 9.59
N LYS A 698 -0.73 11.41 8.52
CA LYS A 698 -2.05 10.74 8.51
C LYS A 698 -1.99 9.53 7.57
N GLY A 699 -2.55 8.40 7.98
CA GLY A 699 -2.67 7.17 7.18
C GLY A 699 -3.20 6.02 8.04
N ASP A 700 -3.70 4.96 7.42
CA ASP A 700 -4.58 3.99 8.09
C ASP A 700 -3.93 3.17 9.22
N ASN A 701 -2.59 3.06 9.24
CA ASN A 701 -1.80 2.41 10.31
C ASN A 701 -1.01 3.40 11.20
N LEU A 702 -1.19 4.72 11.08
CA LEU A 702 -0.48 5.70 11.92
C LEU A 702 -1.46 6.44 12.84
N PRO A 703 -1.35 6.34 14.19
CA PRO A 703 -2.30 6.93 15.16
C PRO A 703 -2.17 8.46 15.31
N GLY A 704 -1.79 9.16 14.24
CA GLY A 704 -1.32 10.54 14.25
C GLY A 704 0.16 10.65 14.62
N GLY A 705 0.84 11.62 14.01
CA GLY A 705 2.24 11.93 14.28
C GLY A 705 2.66 13.23 13.62
N THR A 706 3.87 13.71 13.94
CA THR A 706 4.49 14.85 13.25
C THR A 706 5.87 14.46 12.76
N LEU A 707 6.08 14.54 11.45
CA LEU A 707 7.41 14.39 10.85
C LEU A 707 8.13 15.73 10.97
N LEU A 708 9.21 15.76 11.75
CA LEU A 708 10.15 16.86 11.91
C LEU A 708 11.32 16.62 10.96
N GLY A 709 11.31 17.31 9.83
CA GLY A 709 12.20 16.98 8.72
C GLY A 709 13.37 17.92 8.54
N SER A 710 14.26 17.52 7.63
CA SER A 710 15.22 18.40 6.98
C SER A 710 15.32 18.11 5.47
N MET A 711 15.60 19.13 4.67
CA MET A 711 15.91 19.02 3.24
C MET A 711 17.14 19.86 2.91
N LEU A 712 18.11 19.27 2.21
CA LEU A 712 19.32 19.92 1.71
C LEU A 712 19.01 20.57 0.36
N MET A 713 19.26 21.87 0.26
CA MET A 713 18.97 22.67 -0.93
C MET A 713 20.12 23.63 -1.23
N SER A 714 20.42 23.90 -2.49
CA SER A 714 21.37 24.95 -2.85
C SER A 714 20.79 26.33 -2.51
N ASP A 715 21.68 27.29 -2.30
CA ASP A 715 21.34 28.72 -2.22
C ASP A 715 20.70 29.30 -3.50
N ARG A 716 20.57 28.50 -4.57
CA ARG A 716 19.84 28.77 -5.82
C ARG A 716 18.45 28.09 -5.90
N GLY A 717 18.07 27.28 -4.91
CA GLY A 717 16.73 26.63 -4.85
C GLY A 717 16.62 25.22 -5.43
N ALA A 718 17.71 24.63 -5.91
CA ALA A 718 17.74 23.21 -6.24
C ALA A 718 17.70 22.37 -4.95
N ALA A 719 16.95 21.27 -4.93
CA ALA A 719 17.02 20.29 -3.84
C ALA A 719 18.03 19.20 -4.20
N LEU A 720 18.71 18.65 -3.18
CA LEU A 720 19.71 17.59 -3.36
C LEU A 720 19.28 16.29 -2.67
N ALA A 721 18.94 16.36 -1.39
CA ALA A 721 18.60 15.19 -0.57
C ALA A 721 17.82 15.60 0.68
N ALA A 722 17.28 14.62 1.40
CA ALA A 722 16.59 14.84 2.69
C ALA A 722 17.00 13.74 3.71
N PRO A 723 18.25 13.73 4.21
CA PRO A 723 18.82 12.58 4.92
C PRO A 723 18.48 12.49 6.42
N ALA A 724 18.09 13.58 7.10
CA ALA A 724 17.77 13.57 8.53
C ALA A 724 16.28 13.85 8.77
N GLN A 725 15.55 12.80 9.17
CA GLN A 725 14.11 12.84 9.48
C GLN A 725 13.86 12.32 10.90
N GLN A 726 12.93 12.94 11.62
CA GLN A 726 12.44 12.45 12.92
C GLN A 726 10.92 12.36 12.90
N LEU A 727 10.36 11.24 13.36
CA LEU A 727 8.91 11.04 13.43
C LEU A 727 8.49 11.05 14.91
N ALA A 728 7.81 12.12 15.33
CA ALA A 728 7.21 12.23 16.65
C ALA A 728 5.86 11.53 16.68
N LEU A 729 5.72 10.54 17.57
CA LEU A 729 4.53 9.74 17.82
C LEU A 729 4.10 9.87 19.29
N ALA A 730 2.87 9.48 19.62
CA ALA A 730 2.33 9.60 20.97
C ALA A 730 3.15 8.85 22.06
N HIS A 731 3.89 7.81 21.66
CA HIS A 731 4.73 6.99 22.54
C HIS A 731 6.25 7.25 22.39
N GLY A 732 6.66 8.35 21.72
CA GLY A 732 8.07 8.73 21.59
C GLY A 732 8.46 9.20 20.19
N MET A 733 9.74 9.54 20.01
CA MET A 733 10.31 10.02 18.75
C MET A 733 11.22 8.96 18.12
N LEU A 734 11.00 8.67 16.83
CA LEU A 734 11.89 7.88 15.98
C LEU A 734 12.84 8.82 15.21
N SER A 735 14.04 8.35 14.88
CA SER A 735 15.04 9.10 14.10
C SER A 735 15.65 8.24 13.01
N SER A 736 15.76 8.76 11.77
CA SER A 736 16.44 8.08 10.67
C SER A 736 17.96 8.00 10.86
N PHE A 737 18.53 8.87 11.69
CA PHE A 737 19.97 9.11 11.79
C PHE A 737 20.57 8.82 13.17
N ALA A 738 19.72 8.65 14.18
CA ALA A 738 20.11 8.31 15.55
C ALA A 738 19.09 7.32 16.18
N PRO A 739 18.86 6.13 15.59
CA PRO A 739 17.78 5.22 15.98
C PRO A 739 17.92 4.63 17.40
N GLY A 740 19.12 4.69 18.01
CA GLY A 740 19.37 4.28 19.39
C GLY A 740 19.38 5.42 20.43
N ALA A 741 19.10 6.67 20.04
CA ALA A 741 19.03 7.77 20.97
C ALA A 741 17.75 7.71 21.82
N ALA A 742 17.82 8.14 23.09
CA ALA A 742 16.65 8.25 23.94
C ALA A 742 15.61 9.19 23.31
N ALA A 743 14.33 8.82 23.38
CA ALA A 743 13.23 9.57 22.76
C ALA A 743 13.18 11.02 23.29
N GLN A 744 13.46 11.98 22.43
CA GLN A 744 13.39 13.41 22.76
C GLN A 744 11.94 13.89 22.57
N PRO A 745 11.23 14.32 23.65
CA PRO A 745 9.85 14.82 23.53
C PRO A 745 9.79 16.28 23.07
N ASP A 746 10.89 17.02 23.17
CA ASP A 746 10.98 18.44 22.83
C ASP A 746 11.41 18.65 21.36
N PRO A 747 10.61 19.38 20.54
CA PRO A 747 10.98 19.77 19.19
C PRO A 747 12.25 20.62 19.07
N ALA A 748 12.64 21.40 20.10
CA ALA A 748 13.85 22.21 20.06
C ALA A 748 15.11 21.33 20.23
N ALA A 749 15.16 20.46 21.25
CA ALA A 749 16.20 19.44 21.39
C ALA A 749 16.30 18.53 20.15
N ALA A 750 15.17 18.15 19.55
CA ALA A 750 15.16 17.36 18.31
C ALA A 750 15.75 18.11 17.11
N LEU A 751 15.48 19.41 16.98
CA LEU A 751 16.10 20.27 15.98
C LEU A 751 17.62 20.38 16.20
N GLU A 752 18.07 20.66 17.43
CA GLU A 752 19.50 20.66 17.76
C GLU A 752 20.19 19.34 17.42
N ALA A 753 19.54 18.20 17.69
CA ALA A 753 20.06 16.88 17.33
C ALA A 753 20.24 16.72 15.81
N ARG A 754 19.31 17.21 14.98
CA ARG A 754 19.47 17.25 13.51
C ARG A 754 20.60 18.17 13.09
N VAL A 755 20.66 19.38 13.65
CA VAL A 755 21.70 20.37 13.32
C VAL A 755 23.09 19.81 13.60
N ARG A 756 23.30 19.28 14.81
CA ARG A 756 24.57 18.72 15.27
C ARG A 756 25.01 17.51 14.44
N TRP A 757 24.08 16.63 14.09
CA TRP A 757 24.38 15.48 13.22
C TRP A 757 24.71 15.90 11.79
N LEU A 758 23.93 16.80 11.19
CA LEU A 758 24.19 17.29 9.82
C LEU A 758 25.51 18.05 9.72
N GLY A 759 25.87 18.87 10.72
CA GLY A 759 27.16 19.54 10.79
C GLY A 759 28.35 18.57 10.88
N GLY A 760 28.19 17.46 11.60
CA GLY A 760 29.19 16.38 11.64
C GLY A 760 29.29 15.62 10.31
N GLN A 761 28.17 15.35 9.64
CA GLN A 761 28.13 14.61 8.38
C GLN A 761 28.60 15.45 7.17
N LEU A 762 28.25 16.73 7.10
CA LEU A 762 28.58 17.62 5.99
C LEU A 762 29.75 18.54 6.35
N GLY A 763 30.67 18.06 7.20
CA GLY A 763 31.88 18.81 7.57
C GLY A 763 32.64 19.34 6.36
N GLN A 764 33.19 20.54 6.48
CA GLN A 764 33.78 21.37 5.42
C GLN A 764 32.78 22.02 4.44
N VAL A 765 31.50 21.63 4.40
CA VAL A 765 30.47 22.35 3.62
C VAL A 765 29.94 23.54 4.43
N PRO A 766 29.87 24.76 3.87
CA PRO A 766 29.26 25.92 4.54
C PRO A 766 27.73 25.79 4.61
N LEU A 767 27.24 25.18 5.68
CA LEU A 767 25.82 25.01 5.97
C LEU A 767 25.18 26.32 6.46
N VAL A 768 23.94 26.58 6.05
CA VAL A 768 23.05 27.57 6.70
C VAL A 768 21.72 26.91 7.05
N HIS A 769 21.38 26.90 8.34
CA HIS A 769 20.16 26.27 8.84
C HIS A 769 18.98 27.25 8.81
N MET A 770 17.99 26.94 7.98
CA MET A 770 16.79 27.76 7.75
C MET A 770 15.66 27.26 8.67
N LEU A 771 15.24 28.08 9.64
CA LEU A 771 14.30 27.71 10.71
C LEU A 771 12.97 28.48 10.57
N GLU A 772 11.82 27.81 10.72
CA GLU A 772 10.50 28.47 10.61
C GLU A 772 10.14 29.38 11.79
N ALA A 773 10.77 29.15 12.95
CA ALA A 773 10.67 29.91 14.19
C ALA A 773 11.80 29.49 15.15
N GLY A 774 11.91 30.15 16.30
CA GLY A 774 12.78 29.72 17.40
C GLY A 774 12.53 30.49 18.68
N THR A 775 13.34 30.20 19.71
CA THR A 775 13.40 30.97 20.96
C THR A 775 14.79 31.58 21.10
N SER A 776 14.93 32.65 21.90
CA SER A 776 16.25 33.25 22.17
C SER A 776 17.24 32.26 22.76
N ALA A 777 16.77 31.27 23.53
CA ALA A 777 17.61 30.20 24.09
C ALA A 777 18.15 29.27 22.98
N LEU A 778 17.30 28.84 22.05
CA LEU A 778 17.70 28.04 20.88
C LEU A 778 18.68 28.82 19.98
N TRP A 779 18.40 30.11 19.74
CA TRP A 779 19.27 30.96 18.93
C TRP A 779 20.64 31.18 19.57
N SER A 780 20.71 31.33 20.90
CA SER A 780 21.97 31.38 21.65
C SER A 780 22.71 30.04 21.53
N ALA A 781 22.05 28.93 21.89
CA ALA A 781 22.65 27.59 21.88
C ALA A 781 23.18 27.17 20.50
N LEU A 782 22.51 27.54 19.40
CA LEU A 782 23.00 27.30 18.03
C LEU A 782 24.22 28.19 17.69
N THR A 783 24.22 29.44 18.14
CA THR A 783 25.33 30.39 17.90
C THR A 783 26.57 30.01 18.71
N GLU A 784 26.40 29.58 19.96
CA GLU A 784 27.45 29.01 20.83
C GLU A 784 28.06 27.73 20.24
N GLN A 785 27.27 26.94 19.52
CA GLN A 785 27.73 25.77 18.76
C GLN A 785 28.37 26.12 17.40
N GLY A 786 28.54 27.41 17.08
CA GLY A 786 29.15 27.89 15.83
C GLY A 786 28.31 27.65 14.58
N VAL A 787 27.01 27.35 14.73
CA VAL A 787 26.11 27.05 13.61
C VAL A 787 25.66 28.34 12.95
N SER A 788 25.80 28.45 11.62
CA SER A 788 25.20 29.53 10.84
C SER A 788 23.72 29.27 10.60
N TRP A 789 22.84 30.23 10.96
CA TRP A 789 21.39 30.04 10.87
C TRP A 789 20.61 31.31 10.44
N VAL A 790 19.43 31.10 9.86
CA VAL A 790 18.43 32.13 9.60
C VAL A 790 17.08 31.64 10.13
N ALA A 791 16.52 32.35 11.11
CA ALA A 791 15.22 32.04 11.68
C ALA A 791 14.18 33.05 11.20
N ARG A 792 13.23 32.57 10.39
CA ARG A 792 12.07 33.37 10.01
C ARG A 792 11.23 33.64 11.24
N SER A 793 10.79 34.89 11.37
CA SER A 793 10.09 35.39 12.55
C SER A 793 8.74 36.03 12.18
N PRO A 794 7.70 35.90 13.03
CA PRO A 794 6.42 36.53 12.79
C PRO A 794 6.55 38.05 12.99
N GLY A 795 5.85 38.84 12.15
CA GLY A 795 5.88 40.30 12.24
C GLY A 795 5.42 40.90 13.58
N GLY A 796 4.68 40.13 14.39
CA GLY A 796 4.30 40.50 15.76
C GLY A 796 5.35 40.23 16.84
N LEU A 797 6.54 39.69 16.50
CA LEU A 797 7.61 39.48 17.47
C LEU A 797 8.03 40.82 18.07
N ARG A 798 8.07 40.89 19.41
CA ARG A 798 8.54 42.06 20.16
C ARG A 798 10.06 42.15 20.10
N VAL A 799 10.56 43.34 19.79
CA VAL A 799 11.98 43.64 19.61
C VAL A 799 12.25 45.05 20.16
N ILE A 800 13.50 45.42 20.30
CA ILE A 800 13.93 46.79 20.60
C ILE A 800 14.60 47.34 19.33
N GLN A 801 14.29 48.57 18.95
CA GLN A 801 14.98 49.30 17.89
C GLN A 801 15.25 50.71 18.43
N ASP A 802 16.51 51.18 18.38
CA ASP A 802 16.91 52.51 18.84
C ASP A 802 16.40 52.81 20.27
N GLU A 803 16.71 51.91 21.23
CA GLU A 803 16.23 51.90 22.63
C GLU A 803 14.69 51.80 22.82
N CYS A 804 13.91 51.74 21.74
CA CYS A 804 12.44 51.77 21.78
C CYS A 804 11.82 50.35 21.65
N PRO A 805 11.05 49.87 22.64
CA PRO A 805 10.30 48.62 22.54
C PRO A 805 9.23 48.68 21.45
N THR A 806 9.34 47.78 20.47
CA THR A 806 8.55 47.79 19.23
C THR A 806 8.27 46.36 18.74
N ASN A 807 7.86 46.19 17.49
CA ASN A 807 7.69 44.88 16.83
C ASN A 807 8.17 44.89 15.38
N LEU A 808 8.47 43.71 14.83
CA LEU A 808 9.02 43.55 13.48
C LEU A 808 8.16 44.20 12.38
N ASN A 809 6.84 44.23 12.49
CA ASN A 809 5.96 44.93 11.53
C ASN A 809 6.11 46.46 11.56
N ALA A 810 6.55 47.04 12.67
CA ALA A 810 6.88 48.46 12.76
C ALA A 810 8.31 48.74 12.25
N VAL A 811 9.30 47.92 12.63
CA VAL A 811 10.68 48.00 12.08
C VAL A 811 10.65 47.85 10.55
N GLY A 812 9.90 46.88 10.04
CA GLY A 812 9.65 46.67 8.62
C GLY A 812 8.83 47.76 7.90
N LYS A 813 8.52 48.88 8.57
CA LYS A 813 7.96 50.11 7.98
C LYS A 813 8.90 51.30 8.10
N SER A 814 9.83 51.32 9.07
CA SER A 814 10.82 52.39 9.24
C SER A 814 12.07 52.20 8.37
N VAL A 815 12.43 50.96 8.03
CA VAL A 815 13.66 50.68 7.25
C VAL A 815 13.52 50.96 5.74
N GLY A 816 14.57 51.50 5.14
CA GLY A 816 14.69 51.68 3.69
C GLY A 816 15.03 50.37 2.98
N TYR A 817 14.35 50.08 1.87
CA TYR A 817 14.51 48.85 1.08
C TYR A 817 15.26 49.10 -0.23
N LEU A 818 16.04 48.10 -0.67
CA LEU A 818 16.72 48.07 -1.97
C LEU A 818 16.22 46.86 -2.80
N PRO A 819 16.15 46.96 -4.14
CA PRO A 819 15.79 45.83 -5.01
C PRO A 819 16.87 44.75 -5.03
N VAL A 820 16.46 43.49 -5.23
CA VAL A 820 17.32 42.30 -5.12
C VAL A 820 17.21 41.45 -6.39
N GLY A 821 18.18 41.58 -7.28
CA GLY A 821 18.14 40.95 -8.61
C GLY A 821 17.11 41.61 -9.54
N GLN A 822 16.78 40.94 -10.64
CA GLN A 822 15.70 41.34 -11.55
C GLN A 822 14.39 40.61 -11.21
N PRO A 823 13.21 41.18 -11.55
CA PRO A 823 11.93 40.52 -11.34
C PRO A 823 11.84 39.20 -12.11
N GLY A 824 11.68 38.09 -11.40
CA GLY A 824 11.66 36.74 -11.97
C GLY A 824 12.98 35.96 -11.93
N ASP A 825 14.07 36.51 -11.39
CA ASP A 825 15.36 35.80 -11.20
C ASP A 825 15.30 34.63 -10.19
N MET A 826 14.14 34.41 -9.55
CA MET A 826 13.94 33.42 -8.49
C MET A 826 12.94 32.34 -8.91
N PRO A 827 13.25 31.04 -8.71
CA PRO A 827 12.30 29.95 -8.92
C PRO A 827 11.00 30.13 -8.13
N GLY A 828 9.88 29.65 -8.69
CA GLY A 828 8.57 29.65 -8.03
C GLY A 828 7.78 30.96 -8.06
N LEU A 829 8.44 32.14 -8.12
CA LEU A 829 7.79 33.45 -8.00
C LEU A 829 6.96 33.90 -9.22
N ARG A 830 5.81 33.24 -9.43
CA ARG A 830 4.74 33.69 -10.34
C ARG A 830 3.39 33.69 -9.61
N PRO A 831 2.94 34.83 -9.03
CA PRO A 831 1.61 34.96 -8.48
C PRO A 831 0.56 34.72 -9.58
N VAL A 832 -0.52 34.04 -9.22
CA VAL A 832 -1.70 33.84 -10.07
C VAL A 832 -2.91 34.45 -9.38
N ALA A 833 -2.88 35.76 -9.20
CA ALA A 833 -4.06 36.54 -8.83
C ALA A 833 -4.93 36.76 -10.07
N GLY A 834 -6.22 36.44 -10.00
CA GLY A 834 -7.17 36.67 -11.11
C GLY A 834 -6.83 36.03 -12.46
N GLY A 835 -5.91 35.05 -12.50
CA GLY A 835 -5.47 34.39 -13.74
C GLY A 835 -4.42 35.13 -14.57
N ARG A 836 -3.88 36.27 -14.12
CA ARG A 836 -2.83 37.03 -14.84
C ARG A 836 -1.49 36.92 -14.10
N ALA A 837 -0.48 36.38 -14.77
CA ALA A 837 0.86 36.25 -14.19
C ALA A 837 1.64 37.57 -14.31
N ALA A 838 1.84 38.26 -13.19
CA ALA A 838 2.79 39.37 -13.06
C ALA A 838 4.12 38.85 -12.49
N PRO A 839 5.29 39.37 -12.90
CA PRO A 839 6.54 39.05 -12.22
C PRO A 839 6.62 39.78 -10.87
N LEU A 840 7.21 39.13 -9.86
CA LEU A 840 7.47 39.75 -8.57
C LEU A 840 8.88 40.32 -8.52
N ALA A 841 9.01 41.54 -7.99
CA ALA A 841 10.29 42.10 -7.56
C ALA A 841 10.55 41.75 -6.09
N LEU A 842 11.71 41.21 -5.78
CA LEU A 842 12.18 41.05 -4.42
C LEU A 842 12.91 42.33 -3.97
N TRP A 843 12.55 42.84 -2.79
CA TRP A 843 13.19 43.98 -2.14
C TRP A 843 13.64 43.57 -0.74
N ALA A 844 14.81 44.04 -0.30
CA ALA A 844 15.38 43.71 1.00
C ALA A 844 15.89 44.94 1.75
N SER A 845 15.90 44.83 3.08
CA SER A 845 16.58 45.74 3.98
C SER A 845 17.29 44.94 5.07
N GLY A 846 18.41 45.46 5.56
CA GLY A 846 19.18 44.89 6.67
C GLY A 846 19.36 45.93 7.77
N THR A 847 19.11 45.54 9.01
CA THR A 847 19.26 46.39 10.20
C THR A 847 19.63 45.53 11.41
N GLU A 848 19.87 46.15 12.55
CA GLU A 848 20.11 45.48 13.83
C GLU A 848 19.00 45.84 14.83
N ILE A 849 18.68 44.90 15.71
CA ILE A 849 17.62 45.03 16.72
C ILE A 849 18.04 44.35 18.02
N GLY A 850 17.45 44.79 19.13
CA GLY A 850 17.49 44.06 20.39
C GLY A 850 16.43 42.97 20.47
N LEU A 851 16.80 41.82 21.02
CA LEU A 851 15.85 40.86 21.58
C LEU A 851 15.69 41.10 23.10
N PRO A 852 14.47 41.31 23.62
CA PRO A 852 14.23 41.50 25.05
C PRO A 852 14.40 40.18 25.83
N GLY A 853 15.43 40.09 26.67
CA GLY A 853 15.77 38.89 27.45
C GLY A 853 15.91 39.13 28.95
N ARG A 854 15.85 38.05 29.75
CA ARG A 854 16.08 38.10 31.22
C ARG A 854 17.54 38.37 31.60
N ALA A 855 18.48 38.20 30.66
CA ALA A 855 19.92 38.36 30.87
C ALA A 855 20.47 39.69 30.30
N GLY A 856 19.59 40.59 29.86
CA GLY A 856 19.94 41.79 29.08
C GLY A 856 19.38 41.73 27.67
N GLU A 857 19.68 42.77 26.90
CA GLU A 857 19.37 42.87 25.48
C GLU A 857 20.40 42.09 24.65
N SER A 858 19.95 41.31 23.67
CA SER A 858 20.83 40.63 22.72
C SER A 858 20.67 41.25 21.34
N ALA A 859 21.71 41.94 20.87
CA ALA A 859 21.75 42.51 19.54
C ALA A 859 21.73 41.40 18.47
N MET A 860 20.82 41.52 17.52
CA MET A 860 20.56 40.54 16.46
C MET A 860 20.40 41.23 15.12
N ARG A 861 21.00 40.67 14.08
CA ARG A 861 20.81 41.14 12.70
C ARG A 861 19.42 40.71 12.20
N LEU A 862 18.65 41.69 11.75
CA LEU A 862 17.35 41.52 11.10
C LEU A 862 17.47 41.80 9.59
N VAL A 863 16.94 40.89 8.79
CA VAL A 863 16.70 41.10 7.37
C VAL A 863 15.20 41.13 7.12
N CYS A 864 14.72 42.25 6.58
CA CYS A 864 13.34 42.42 6.13
C CYS A 864 13.29 42.20 4.61
N ALA A 865 12.40 41.33 4.13
CA ALA A 865 12.18 41.07 2.71
C ALA A 865 10.74 41.40 2.32
N ARG A 866 10.52 41.97 1.13
CA ARG A 866 9.20 42.21 0.53
C ARG A 866 9.16 41.66 -0.88
N LEU A 867 8.08 40.97 -1.22
CA LEU A 867 7.71 40.66 -2.60
C LEU A 867 6.70 41.70 -3.06
N ILE A 868 7.02 42.38 -4.17
CA ILE A 868 6.22 43.46 -4.73
C ILE A 868 5.75 43.07 -6.14
N ASP A 869 4.45 43.23 -6.41
CA ASP A 869 3.91 43.08 -7.76
C ASP A 869 4.40 44.26 -8.63
N THR A 870 5.08 43.98 -9.75
CA THR A 870 5.65 45.05 -10.59
C THR A 870 4.61 45.83 -11.39
N VAL A 871 3.35 45.40 -11.40
CA VAL A 871 2.25 46.02 -12.14
C VAL A 871 1.38 46.87 -11.21
N SER A 872 1.01 46.39 -10.03
CA SER A 872 0.23 47.18 -9.04
C SER A 872 1.12 47.99 -8.09
N GLY A 873 2.37 47.58 -7.87
CA GLY A 873 3.26 48.17 -6.85
C GLY A 873 2.96 47.70 -5.42
N GLU A 874 2.00 46.79 -5.22
CA GLU A 874 1.58 46.32 -3.91
C GLU A 874 2.52 45.27 -3.32
N VAL A 875 2.63 45.25 -1.99
CA VAL A 875 3.42 44.26 -1.25
C VAL A 875 2.61 42.98 -1.10
N VAL A 876 2.85 42.01 -1.98
CA VAL A 876 2.18 40.70 -2.02
C VAL A 876 2.56 39.83 -0.81
N ALA A 877 3.81 39.94 -0.33
CA ALA A 877 4.25 39.28 0.89
C ALA A 877 5.39 40.06 1.58
N GLN A 878 5.48 39.94 2.91
CA GLN A 878 6.60 40.44 3.70
C GLN A 878 7.12 39.36 4.65
N PHE A 879 8.44 39.22 4.72
CA PHE A 879 9.15 38.25 5.55
C PHE A 879 10.19 38.94 6.43
N PHE A 880 10.45 38.35 7.59
CA PHE A 880 11.48 38.79 8.53
C PHE A 880 12.37 37.60 8.88
N GLY A 881 13.68 37.75 8.72
CA GLY A 881 14.68 36.77 9.14
C GLY A 881 15.61 37.35 10.17
N LEU A 882 15.72 36.70 11.32
CA LEU A 882 16.80 36.91 12.27
C LEU A 882 17.97 35.99 11.90
N THR A 883 19.20 36.45 12.07
CA THR A 883 20.38 35.65 11.71
C THR A 883 21.60 36.03 12.51
N ASN A 884 22.49 35.06 12.74
CA ASN A 884 23.84 35.29 13.26
C ASN A 884 24.89 35.45 12.14
N LEU A 885 24.54 35.30 10.85
CA LEU A 885 25.49 35.54 9.77
C LEU A 885 25.78 37.05 9.62
N PRO A 886 27.06 37.48 9.57
CA PRO A 886 27.43 38.85 9.23
C PRO A 886 27.17 39.16 7.75
N ALA A 887 27.06 40.44 7.43
CA ALA A 887 26.80 40.91 6.06
C ALA A 887 27.88 40.48 5.03
N SER A 888 29.11 40.21 5.48
CA SER A 888 30.22 39.70 4.68
C SER A 888 30.11 38.21 4.29
N GLN A 889 29.30 37.43 5.01
CA GLN A 889 28.99 36.04 4.64
C GLN A 889 27.75 35.98 3.74
N ALA A 890 26.67 36.67 4.15
CA ALA A 890 25.44 36.80 3.38
C ALA A 890 24.87 38.23 3.52
N ASP A 891 24.74 38.95 2.41
CA ASP A 891 24.13 40.29 2.37
C ASP A 891 22.60 40.23 2.59
N ALA A 892 21.95 41.39 2.75
CA ALA A 892 20.51 41.43 2.96
C ALA A 892 19.73 40.84 1.77
N GLY A 893 20.21 41.01 0.54
CA GLY A 893 19.59 40.41 -0.64
C GLY A 893 19.68 38.88 -0.66
N THR A 894 20.82 38.31 -0.27
CA THR A 894 20.98 36.85 -0.18
C THR A 894 20.10 36.23 0.89
N VAL A 895 20.05 36.80 2.10
CA VAL A 895 19.15 36.29 3.15
C VAL A 895 17.68 36.48 2.76
N ALA A 896 17.31 37.56 2.06
CA ALA A 896 15.96 37.75 1.53
C ALA A 896 15.56 36.68 0.49
N ARG A 897 16.47 36.30 -0.42
CA ARG A 897 16.27 35.19 -1.36
C ARG A 897 16.03 33.87 -0.62
N TRP A 898 16.78 33.61 0.45
CA TRP A 898 16.61 32.41 1.27
C TRP A 898 15.28 32.39 2.05
N LEU A 899 14.81 33.53 2.58
CA LEU A 899 13.51 33.64 3.25
C LEU A 899 12.33 33.35 2.32
N VAL A 900 12.42 33.80 1.05
CA VAL A 900 11.46 33.45 -0.01
C VAL A 900 11.48 31.95 -0.28
N LEU A 901 12.67 31.41 -0.57
CA LEU A 901 12.86 29.98 -0.88
C LEU A 901 12.34 29.08 0.26
N GLN A 902 12.50 29.51 1.51
CA GLN A 902 11.98 28.81 2.69
C GLN A 902 10.44 28.81 2.76
N ASP A 903 9.75 29.84 2.23
CA ASP A 903 8.29 29.84 2.17
C ASP A 903 7.78 28.81 1.17
N GLU A 904 8.38 28.80 -0.02
CA GLU A 904 8.07 27.82 -1.07
C GLU A 904 8.41 26.40 -0.59
N ALA A 905 9.57 26.19 0.07
CA ALA A 905 10.03 24.90 0.58
C ALA A 905 9.05 24.17 1.51
N LYS A 906 8.03 24.86 2.04
CA LYS A 906 6.87 24.23 2.71
C LYS A 906 6.13 23.23 1.82
N ALA A 907 6.19 23.37 0.49
CA ALA A 907 5.71 22.37 -0.46
C ALA A 907 6.52 21.07 -0.38
N GLY A 908 7.84 21.15 -0.17
CA GLY A 908 8.71 20.00 0.09
C GLY A 908 8.20 19.12 1.24
N PHE A 909 7.89 19.72 2.39
CA PHE A 909 7.33 18.98 3.53
C PHE A 909 5.92 18.42 3.26
N ARG A 910 5.11 19.07 2.41
CA ARG A 910 3.85 18.48 1.93
C ARG A 910 4.08 17.26 1.02
N TYR A 911 5.11 17.27 0.17
CA TYR A 911 5.50 16.09 -0.60
C TYR A 911 5.97 14.93 0.29
N MET A 912 6.63 15.19 1.43
CA MET A 912 7.01 14.11 2.38
C MET A 912 5.78 13.36 2.91
N ALA A 913 4.74 14.09 3.33
CA ALA A 913 3.50 13.44 3.81
C ALA A 913 2.74 12.70 2.70
N ASN A 914 2.74 13.22 1.47
CA ASN A 914 2.13 12.54 0.32
C ASN A 914 2.95 11.31 -0.12
N ALA A 915 4.28 11.37 -0.06
CA ALA A 915 5.18 10.25 -0.35
C ALA A 915 5.06 9.14 0.70
N TRP A 916 4.91 9.49 1.98
CA TRP A 916 4.60 8.52 3.05
C TRP A 916 3.31 7.75 2.75
N GLN A 917 2.24 8.42 2.31
CA GLN A 917 0.98 7.78 1.91
C GLN A 917 1.07 6.94 0.63
N ALA A 918 2.09 7.16 -0.19
CA ALA A 918 2.32 6.41 -1.44
C ALA A 918 3.25 5.19 -1.25
N LEU A 919 4.02 5.15 -0.16
CA LEU A 919 4.83 4.00 0.22
C LEU A 919 3.97 2.94 0.95
N PRO A 920 4.30 1.63 0.83
CA PRO A 920 3.63 0.59 1.60
C PRO A 920 3.68 0.86 3.11
N ALA A 921 2.60 0.54 3.82
CA ALA A 921 2.59 0.58 5.28
C ALA A 921 3.55 -0.49 5.85
N VAL A 922 4.34 -0.10 6.85
CA VAL A 922 5.31 -0.99 7.51
C VAL A 922 5.25 -0.81 9.03
N ASP A 923 5.44 -1.92 9.75
CA ASP A 923 5.38 -1.95 11.21
C ASP A 923 6.77 -1.98 11.86
N GLY A 924 6.86 -1.42 13.06
CA GLY A 924 8.07 -1.42 13.88
C GLY A 924 8.98 -0.21 13.68
N ALA A 925 9.69 0.17 14.76
CA ALA A 925 10.46 1.41 14.85
C ALA A 925 11.49 1.61 13.74
N HIS A 926 12.21 0.54 13.34
CA HIS A 926 13.23 0.61 12.29
C HIS A 926 12.60 0.81 10.90
N ALA A 927 11.52 0.09 10.59
CA ALA A 927 10.86 0.19 9.30
C ALA A 927 10.17 1.57 9.12
N LEU A 928 9.53 2.09 10.18
CA LEU A 928 8.97 3.45 10.19
C LEU A 928 10.07 4.52 10.01
N ALA A 929 11.27 4.32 10.56
CA ALA A 929 12.41 5.21 10.33
C ALA A 929 12.93 5.13 8.87
N ARG A 930 12.96 3.93 8.26
CA ARG A 930 13.26 3.75 6.83
C ARG A 930 12.21 4.43 5.95
N GLN A 931 10.92 4.28 6.25
CA GLN A 931 9.81 4.92 5.52
C GLN A 931 9.90 6.45 5.63
N ALA A 932 10.25 6.99 6.81
CA ALA A 932 10.46 8.43 7.00
C ALA A 932 11.58 8.97 6.10
N LEU A 933 12.72 8.28 6.07
CA LEU A 933 13.86 8.64 5.25
C LEU A 933 13.54 8.57 3.75
N MET A 934 12.89 7.48 3.30
CA MET A 934 12.48 7.29 1.90
C MET A 934 11.46 8.34 1.44
N ALA A 935 10.45 8.64 2.27
CA ALA A 935 9.50 9.73 2.02
C ALA A 935 10.19 11.10 1.95
N GLY A 936 11.28 11.29 2.70
CA GLY A 936 12.19 12.42 2.59
C GLY A 936 12.83 12.54 1.19
N GLN A 937 13.52 11.48 0.73
CA GLN A 937 14.21 11.53 -0.57
C GLN A 937 13.22 11.74 -1.74
N LEU A 938 12.07 11.05 -1.72
CA LEU A 938 10.99 11.25 -2.69
C LEU A 938 10.50 12.70 -2.72
N ALA A 939 10.45 13.38 -1.57
CA ALA A 939 10.04 14.78 -1.50
C ALA A 939 11.05 15.75 -2.13
N ALA A 940 12.36 15.44 -2.10
CA ALA A 940 13.37 16.23 -2.79
C ALA A 940 13.25 16.10 -4.32
N ALA A 941 12.98 14.89 -4.82
CA ALA A 941 12.70 14.64 -6.24
C ALA A 941 11.37 15.31 -6.68
N CYS A 942 10.29 15.16 -5.89
CA CYS A 942 9.02 15.84 -6.14
C CYS A 942 9.16 17.36 -6.13
N TRP A 943 10.06 17.91 -5.29
CA TRP A 943 10.37 19.34 -5.30
C TRP A 943 11.00 19.77 -6.64
N GLN A 944 11.98 19.03 -7.18
CA GLN A 944 12.57 19.35 -8.49
C GLN A 944 11.55 19.27 -9.62
N LEU A 945 10.76 18.19 -9.68
CA LEU A 945 9.71 18.01 -10.71
C LEU A 945 8.66 19.15 -10.72
N ALA A 946 8.39 19.74 -9.55
CA ALA A 946 7.45 20.85 -9.40
C ALA A 946 8.05 22.24 -9.69
N HIS A 947 9.30 22.50 -9.30
CA HIS A 947 9.87 23.87 -9.31
C HIS A 947 10.98 24.11 -10.35
N SER A 948 11.60 23.05 -10.88
CA SER A 948 12.57 23.18 -11.98
C SER A 948 11.85 23.41 -13.31
N PRO A 949 12.16 24.48 -14.07
CA PRO A 949 11.61 24.68 -15.41
C PRO A 949 12.03 23.58 -16.40
N ALA A 950 13.19 22.94 -16.18
CA ALA A 950 13.68 21.85 -17.02
C ALA A 950 12.83 20.57 -16.86
N ALA A 951 12.08 20.42 -15.75
CA ALA A 951 11.23 19.26 -15.51
C ALA A 951 9.94 19.23 -16.36
N GLU A 952 9.67 20.24 -17.19
CA GLU A 952 8.43 20.32 -17.97
C GLU A 952 8.25 19.10 -18.90
N VAL A 953 9.35 18.61 -19.50
CA VAL A 953 9.35 17.41 -20.37
C VAL A 953 8.84 16.16 -19.64
N VAL A 954 9.14 16.04 -18.35
CA VAL A 954 8.82 14.88 -17.51
C VAL A 954 7.35 14.85 -17.08
N ARG A 955 6.69 16.01 -17.01
CA ARG A 955 5.32 16.14 -16.50
C ARG A 955 4.27 15.46 -17.38
N GLY A 956 4.48 15.43 -18.69
CA GLY A 956 3.62 14.72 -19.64
C GLY A 956 3.61 13.21 -19.37
N PRO A 957 4.77 12.53 -19.51
CA PRO A 957 4.90 11.09 -19.24
C PRO A 957 4.49 10.68 -17.81
N LEU A 958 4.83 11.47 -16.77
CA LEU A 958 4.35 11.20 -15.41
C LEU A 958 2.81 11.26 -15.30
N SER A 959 2.13 12.11 -16.07
CA SER A 959 0.66 12.16 -16.09
C SER A 959 0.04 10.93 -16.77
N GLY A 960 0.68 10.41 -17.82
CA GLY A 960 0.33 9.14 -18.45
C GLY A 960 0.49 7.96 -17.48
N VAL A 961 1.65 7.83 -16.84
CA VAL A 961 1.95 6.79 -15.82
C VAL A 961 1.00 6.88 -14.62
N ALA A 962 0.61 8.08 -14.20
CA ALA A 962 -0.39 8.26 -13.16
C ALA A 962 -1.76 7.66 -13.53
N GLY A 963 -2.08 7.57 -14.83
CA GLY A 963 -3.39 7.18 -15.36
C GLY A 963 -4.39 8.35 -15.44
N VAL A 964 -3.88 9.59 -15.47
CA VAL A 964 -4.67 10.81 -15.24
C VAL A 964 -4.74 11.65 -16.51
N ASP A 965 -5.41 11.12 -17.53
CA ASP A 965 -5.68 11.83 -18.77
C ASP A 965 -6.41 13.16 -18.49
N ARG A 966 -5.75 14.29 -18.81
CA ARG A 966 -6.26 15.67 -18.78
C ARG A 966 -6.34 16.41 -17.42
N VAL A 967 -5.90 15.85 -16.28
CA VAL A 967 -5.82 16.63 -15.03
C VAL A 967 -4.36 17.01 -14.72
N LYS A 968 -4.11 18.30 -14.44
CA LYS A 968 -2.80 18.79 -14.02
C LYS A 968 -2.28 17.98 -12.83
N LEU A 969 -1.09 17.38 -12.95
CA LEU A 969 -0.52 16.48 -11.96
C LEU A 969 -0.45 17.17 -10.59
N THR A 970 -1.32 16.76 -9.65
CA THR A 970 -1.43 17.43 -8.36
C THR A 970 -0.29 17.02 -7.44
N GLY A 971 0.05 17.88 -6.47
CA GLY A 971 1.12 17.58 -5.52
C GLY A 971 0.88 16.35 -4.62
N ARG A 972 -0.34 15.80 -4.62
CA ARG A 972 -0.68 14.52 -3.98
C ARG A 972 -0.41 13.32 -4.88
N MET A 973 -0.58 13.47 -6.20
CA MET A 973 -0.33 12.41 -7.18
C MET A 973 1.14 12.30 -7.58
N LEU A 974 1.92 13.38 -7.46
CA LEU A 974 3.32 13.42 -7.90
C LEU A 974 4.22 12.30 -7.29
N PRO A 975 4.19 11.99 -5.98
CA PRO A 975 4.93 10.85 -5.44
C PRO A 975 4.47 9.49 -5.98
N VAL A 976 3.16 9.32 -6.22
CA VAL A 976 2.58 8.07 -6.77
C VAL A 976 3.01 7.88 -8.22
N ALA A 977 2.98 8.94 -9.02
CA ALA A 977 3.45 8.92 -10.40
C ALA A 977 4.95 8.61 -10.49
N LEU A 978 5.76 9.20 -9.61
CA LEU A 978 7.20 8.99 -9.55
C LEU A 978 7.56 7.55 -9.11
N LEU A 979 6.89 7.01 -8.09
CA LEU A 979 7.08 5.62 -7.64
C LEU A 979 6.68 4.61 -8.73
N LYS A 980 5.57 4.84 -9.42
CA LYS A 980 5.18 4.03 -10.60
C LYS A 980 6.24 4.12 -11.70
N MET A 981 6.76 5.31 -11.99
CA MET A 981 7.81 5.49 -13.00
C MET A 981 9.05 4.69 -12.61
N TYR A 982 9.57 4.85 -11.39
CA TYR A 982 10.73 4.07 -10.92
C TYR A 982 10.51 2.56 -11.03
N ALA A 983 9.34 2.05 -10.65
CA ALA A 983 9.01 0.63 -10.82
C ALA A 983 9.08 0.18 -12.29
N MET A 984 8.55 0.99 -13.22
CA MET A 984 8.64 0.73 -14.66
C MET A 984 10.09 0.81 -15.17
N LEU A 985 10.93 1.70 -14.63
CA LEU A 985 12.34 1.81 -15.04
C LEU A 985 13.18 0.63 -14.53
N GLU A 986 13.00 0.17 -13.30
CA GLU A 986 13.70 -1.03 -12.80
C GLU A 986 13.26 -2.30 -13.52
N MET A 987 11.96 -2.41 -13.87
CA MET A 987 11.44 -3.46 -14.75
C MET A 987 12.08 -3.46 -16.15
N ALA A 988 12.58 -2.32 -16.62
CA ALA A 988 13.19 -2.18 -17.95
C ALA A 988 14.71 -2.34 -17.92
N ASP A 989 15.42 -1.71 -16.97
CA ASP A 989 16.89 -1.72 -16.92
C ASP A 989 17.46 -3.10 -16.53
N GLY A 990 16.65 -3.96 -15.89
CA GLY A 990 16.99 -5.36 -15.61
C GLY A 990 17.89 -5.49 -14.40
N GLY A 991 17.27 -5.64 -13.23
CA GLY A 991 17.93 -5.96 -11.96
C GLY A 991 18.29 -7.43 -11.82
#